data_AF-A0A4R1RD59-F1
#
_entry.id   AF-A0A4R1RD59-F1
#
_cell.length_a   1.000
_cell.length_b   1.000
_cell.length_c   1.000
_cell.angle_alpha   90.00
_cell.angle_beta   90.00
_cell.angle_gamma   90.00
#
_symmetry.space_group_name_H-M   'P 1'
#
loop_
_entity.id
_entity.type
_entity.pdbx_description
1 polymer ?
#
loop_
_entity_poly.entity_id
_entity_poly.type
_entity_poly.pdbx_seq_one_letter_code
_entity_poly.pdbx_strand_id
1 'polypeptide(L)'
;MENNRPDAVKIAKATVANKEKDSEKAKESSSVQAVIDDLVKKADQAQLKFMEFNQARIDAIVKAMTMAGIEKHMELARMAHEETEMGVYEDKVTKNLFATEYVYHDIKGDKTVGIIEENPEEGYVKIAEPIGIIAGVTPVTNPTSTTMFKCLIAMKTRNPIIFSFHPKSIRSSIAAARTMRDAAIAAGAPENCIAWIEEPSVEATNLLMKHPGISMILATGGSGMVGAAYSSGKPALGVGPGNVPCYIEKTANLRRAVSDLILSKTFDNGMICASEQAVIIDRDVAGEVKQIMTEYGCYFLKPDEIAALSKVAIDEKRGSMSPDVVGQPAAKIAAMAGIKVAPDTKILVAELQGVGPEYPLSREKLSPILACYVVADYKEGIRRCQEMTEFGGLGHSAVIHSTNQAVIDEFAAKVRTGRLLVNSPSSQGAIGDLYNSNTPSLTLGCGSMGGNSTTDNVSVGNLINVKRVAHRKDRMKWFKIPQKVYFEYGSLQYLSKMKGKKAFIVTDPFMVKLGFVEKVIYQLEKIPMEYQIFSDVEPDPSVETVHKGCAEMNKFGPDIIVALGGGSAIDAAKGMWLFYENPEIEFESLRQKFADIRKRAFKFPQLGKRATFVAIPTTSGTGSEVTAFAVITDKVKNIKYPLADYELTPDIAIIDPELVLSVPQSVTADTGMDVLTHAIEAYVSVMASDYTDALAEKAIKTVFEFLPRAYRDGQDKLAREKMHNASCMAGMAFTNAFLGVNHSMAHILGGKFHIPHGRANAILLPYVIKYNAQRPTKFPAFPQYEYPQAGERYAEIARLLGLPAGTTEEGVNSLVKAIQELMDQLNIPKTLSQAGVSHEAFERELREMSDIAFNDQCTGTNPRMPLVKEIEAVYREAFDGGEVKLPAKKVKEPALV
;
A
#
# COMPACT_ATOMS: atom_id res chain seq x y z
N MET A 1 -78.23 -33.35 16.64
CA MET A 1 -78.24 -31.95 17.12
C MET A 1 -77.13 -31.23 16.35
N GLU A 2 -77.41 -30.87 15.10
CA GLU A 2 -78.04 -29.60 14.70
C GLU A 2 -77.15 -28.37 14.94
N ASN A 3 -76.89 -27.70 13.81
CA ASN A 3 -76.76 -26.26 13.64
C ASN A 3 -75.62 -25.52 14.35
N ASN A 4 -74.55 -25.26 13.60
CA ASN A 4 -74.13 -23.88 13.34
C ASN A 4 -73.15 -23.81 12.15
N ARG A 5 -73.69 -23.53 10.96
CA ARG A 5 -72.91 -23.01 9.81
C ARG A 5 -72.77 -21.49 10.00
N PRO A 6 -71.56 -20.91 10.09
CA PRO A 6 -71.37 -19.50 9.83
C PRO A 6 -71.22 -19.28 8.32
N ASP A 7 -72.19 -18.56 7.75
CA ASP A 7 -72.18 -17.80 6.49
C ASP A 7 -71.01 -18.03 5.51
N ALA A 8 -71.14 -19.02 4.62
CA ALA A 8 -70.31 -19.14 3.41
C ALA A 8 -70.37 -17.88 2.51
N VAL A 9 -71.39 -17.04 2.68
CA VAL A 9 -71.56 -15.75 1.98
C VAL A 9 -70.67 -14.65 2.58
N LYS A 10 -70.28 -14.71 3.86
CA LYS A 10 -69.32 -13.77 4.47
C LYS A 10 -67.87 -14.12 4.11
N ILE A 11 -67.55 -15.40 3.99
CA ILE A 11 -66.22 -15.86 3.59
C ILE A 11 -65.98 -15.55 2.10
N ALA A 12 -66.95 -15.80 1.21
CA ALA A 12 -66.81 -15.44 -0.21
C ALA A 12 -66.67 -13.92 -0.44
N LYS A 13 -67.37 -13.07 0.33
CA LYS A 13 -67.20 -11.60 0.27
C LYS A 13 -65.86 -11.13 0.82
N ALA A 14 -65.32 -11.78 1.86
CA ALA A 14 -63.99 -11.46 2.41
C ALA A 14 -62.83 -11.89 1.48
N THR A 15 -62.97 -13.01 0.76
CA THR A 15 -61.95 -13.49 -0.19
C THR A 15 -61.94 -12.70 -1.50
N VAL A 16 -63.11 -12.19 -1.95
CA VAL A 16 -63.20 -11.28 -3.10
C VAL A 16 -62.68 -9.88 -2.72
N ALA A 17 -63.02 -9.36 -1.53
CA ALA A 17 -62.50 -8.09 -1.03
C ALA A 17 -60.97 -8.10 -0.78
N ASN A 18 -60.38 -9.24 -0.40
CA ASN A 18 -58.93 -9.39 -0.29
C ASN A 18 -58.24 -9.51 -1.67
N LYS A 19 -58.86 -10.20 -2.65
CA LYS A 19 -58.33 -10.25 -4.02
C LYS A 19 -58.44 -8.91 -4.76
N GLU A 20 -59.50 -8.15 -4.52
CA GLU A 20 -59.64 -6.78 -5.05
C GLU A 20 -58.59 -5.85 -4.42
N LYS A 21 -58.38 -5.90 -3.10
CA LYS A 21 -57.32 -5.16 -2.40
C LYS A 21 -55.89 -5.55 -2.83
N ASP A 22 -55.63 -6.82 -3.08
CA ASP A 22 -54.32 -7.28 -3.58
C ASP A 22 -54.10 -6.87 -5.04
N SER A 23 -55.17 -6.79 -5.86
CA SER A 23 -55.11 -6.29 -7.24
C SER A 23 -54.97 -4.76 -7.32
N GLU A 24 -55.57 -4.02 -6.40
CA GLU A 24 -55.42 -2.57 -6.26
C GLU A 24 -54.01 -2.22 -5.79
N LYS A 25 -53.48 -2.91 -4.76
CA LYS A 25 -52.08 -2.74 -4.32
C LYS A 25 -51.06 -3.07 -5.41
N ALA A 26 -51.31 -4.10 -6.23
CA ALA A 26 -50.44 -4.43 -7.36
C ALA A 26 -50.49 -3.36 -8.47
N LYS A 27 -51.64 -2.75 -8.72
CA LYS A 27 -51.79 -1.62 -9.66
C LYS A 27 -51.14 -0.33 -9.13
N GLU A 28 -51.30 -0.05 -7.85
CA GLU A 28 -50.73 1.11 -7.16
C GLU A 28 -49.19 1.01 -7.11
N SER A 29 -48.64 -0.16 -6.76
CA SER A 29 -47.20 -0.45 -6.81
C SER A 29 -46.60 -0.31 -8.22
N SER A 30 -47.31 -0.80 -9.24
CA SER A 30 -46.94 -0.64 -10.65
C SER A 30 -46.89 0.85 -11.08
N SER A 31 -47.78 1.68 -10.54
CA SER A 31 -47.80 3.12 -10.82
C SER A 31 -46.64 3.88 -10.17
N VAL A 32 -46.26 3.54 -8.93
CA VAL A 32 -45.13 4.16 -8.23
C VAL A 32 -43.80 3.78 -8.90
N GLN A 33 -43.65 2.52 -9.30
CA GLN A 33 -42.47 2.06 -10.04
C GLN A 33 -42.27 2.87 -11.34
N ALA A 34 -43.33 3.07 -12.13
CA ALA A 34 -43.25 3.82 -13.38
C ALA A 34 -42.79 5.28 -13.18
N VAL A 35 -43.19 5.91 -12.07
CA VAL A 35 -42.73 7.26 -11.70
C VAL A 35 -41.23 7.27 -11.38
N ILE A 36 -40.74 6.30 -10.60
CA ILE A 36 -39.31 6.19 -10.27
C ILE A 36 -38.49 5.91 -11.54
N ASP A 37 -38.95 5.02 -12.41
CA ASP A 37 -38.27 4.70 -13.67
C ASP A 37 -38.14 5.94 -14.58
N ASP A 38 -39.20 6.75 -14.67
CA ASP A 38 -39.18 7.99 -15.45
C ASP A 38 -38.22 9.04 -14.86
N LEU A 39 -38.21 9.22 -13.53
CA LEU A 39 -37.27 10.12 -12.85
C LEU A 39 -35.82 9.72 -13.11
N VAL A 40 -35.50 8.43 -12.98
CA VAL A 40 -34.14 7.92 -13.21
C VAL A 40 -33.75 8.05 -14.69
N LYS A 41 -34.66 7.75 -15.62
CA LYS A 41 -34.42 7.92 -17.06
C LYS A 41 -34.10 9.37 -17.42
N LYS A 42 -34.82 10.33 -16.84
CA LYS A 42 -34.56 11.76 -17.04
C LYS A 42 -33.23 12.21 -16.45
N ALA A 43 -32.90 11.72 -15.25
CA ALA A 43 -31.61 11.98 -14.62
C ALA A 43 -30.44 11.39 -15.42
N ASP A 44 -30.59 10.19 -16.01
CA ASP A 44 -29.59 9.59 -16.89
C ASP A 44 -29.28 10.47 -18.12
N GLN A 45 -30.33 11.01 -18.76
CA GLN A 45 -30.17 11.97 -19.85
C GLN A 45 -29.46 13.26 -19.42
N ALA A 46 -29.70 13.72 -18.19
CA ALA A 46 -28.97 14.86 -17.61
C ALA A 46 -27.49 14.51 -17.38
N GLN A 47 -27.21 13.30 -16.89
CA GLN A 47 -25.84 12.83 -16.67
C GLN A 47 -25.04 12.83 -17.97
N LEU A 48 -25.61 12.30 -19.06
CA LEU A 48 -24.95 12.26 -20.36
C LEU A 48 -24.54 13.66 -20.84
N LYS A 49 -25.40 14.66 -20.65
CA LYS A 49 -25.09 16.06 -20.97
C LYS A 49 -24.00 16.65 -20.07
N PHE A 50 -23.99 16.30 -18.78
CA PHE A 50 -22.93 16.76 -17.87
C PHE A 50 -21.54 16.25 -18.26
N MET A 51 -21.44 15.11 -18.93
CA MET A 51 -20.15 14.59 -19.39
C MET A 51 -19.47 15.48 -20.44
N GLU A 52 -20.21 16.35 -21.12
CA GLU A 52 -19.69 17.32 -22.10
C GLU A 52 -19.13 18.59 -21.42
N PHE A 53 -19.35 18.78 -20.11
CA PHE A 53 -19.01 20.03 -19.43
C PHE A 53 -17.59 19.97 -18.86
N ASN A 54 -16.86 21.08 -19.02
CA ASN A 54 -15.55 21.27 -18.40
C ASN A 54 -15.66 21.82 -16.96
N GLN A 55 -14.53 21.89 -16.25
CA GLN A 55 -14.47 22.38 -14.87
C GLN A 55 -15.09 23.77 -14.71
N ALA A 56 -14.72 24.73 -15.56
CA ALA A 56 -15.20 26.10 -15.47
C ALA A 56 -16.73 26.22 -15.60
N ARG A 57 -17.35 25.42 -16.48
CA ARG A 57 -18.80 25.41 -16.65
C ARG A 57 -19.50 24.83 -15.41
N ILE A 58 -18.96 23.77 -14.82
CA ILE A 58 -19.46 23.20 -13.57
C ILE A 58 -19.33 24.20 -12.41
N ASP A 59 -18.19 24.88 -12.30
CA ASP A 59 -17.96 25.86 -11.25
C ASP A 59 -18.92 27.06 -11.36
N ALA A 60 -19.24 27.49 -12.58
CA ALA A 60 -20.22 28.55 -12.83
C ALA A 60 -21.64 28.14 -12.40
N ILE A 61 -22.05 26.90 -12.69
CA ILE A 61 -23.34 26.34 -12.26
C ILE A 61 -23.42 26.30 -10.74
N VAL A 62 -22.40 25.72 -10.08
CA VAL A 62 -22.36 25.62 -8.61
C VAL A 62 -22.39 27.00 -7.97
N LYS A 63 -21.63 27.98 -8.50
CA LYS A 63 -21.66 29.36 -8.01
C LYS A 63 -23.06 29.99 -8.12
N ALA A 64 -23.75 29.81 -9.24
CA ALA A 64 -25.09 30.34 -9.42
C ALA A 64 -26.09 29.73 -8.42
N MET A 65 -26.00 28.42 -8.19
CA MET A 65 -26.80 27.72 -7.18
C MET A 65 -26.52 28.25 -5.77
N THR A 66 -25.25 28.47 -5.42
CA THR A 66 -24.87 29.05 -4.12
C THR A 66 -25.49 30.43 -3.93
N MET A 67 -25.38 31.31 -4.93
CA MET A 67 -25.95 32.66 -4.85
C MET A 67 -27.47 32.63 -4.65
N ALA A 68 -28.19 31.76 -5.38
CA ALA A 68 -29.63 31.60 -5.22
C ALA A 68 -30.02 31.06 -3.84
N GLY A 69 -29.25 30.10 -3.31
CA GLY A 69 -29.44 29.59 -1.96
C GLY A 69 -29.21 30.66 -0.88
N ILE A 70 -28.18 31.49 -1.04
CA ILE A 70 -27.92 32.66 -0.16
C ILE A 70 -29.06 33.66 -0.27
N GLU A 71 -29.57 33.99 -1.46
CA GLU A 71 -30.68 34.93 -1.61
C GLU A 71 -31.96 34.44 -0.91
N LYS A 72 -32.25 33.13 -1.01
CA LYS A 72 -33.47 32.50 -0.47
C LYS A 72 -33.35 31.96 0.96
N HIS A 73 -32.21 32.09 1.61
CA HIS A 73 -31.91 31.47 2.90
C HIS A 73 -32.97 31.75 3.99
N MET A 74 -33.46 33.00 4.10
CA MET A 74 -34.48 33.41 5.08
C MET A 74 -35.88 32.87 4.76
N GLU A 75 -36.25 32.88 3.48
CA GLU A 75 -37.55 32.37 3.02
C GLU A 75 -37.65 30.86 3.28
N LEU A 76 -36.62 30.11 2.89
CA LEU A 76 -36.55 28.67 3.09
C LEU A 76 -36.49 28.29 4.58
N ALA A 77 -35.79 29.07 5.40
CA ALA A 77 -35.76 28.87 6.85
C ALA A 77 -37.15 29.03 7.47
N ARG A 78 -37.92 30.04 7.02
CA ARG A 78 -39.29 30.31 7.49
C ARG A 78 -40.20 29.15 7.13
N MET A 79 -40.19 28.74 5.85
CA MET A 79 -41.00 27.61 5.38
C MET A 79 -40.69 26.34 6.19
N ALA A 80 -39.42 26.04 6.44
CA ALA A 80 -39.02 24.86 7.22
C ALA A 80 -39.48 24.94 8.68
N HIS A 81 -39.41 26.12 9.31
CA HIS A 81 -39.86 26.32 10.69
C HIS A 81 -41.38 26.21 10.81
N GLU A 82 -42.12 26.87 9.93
CA GLU A 82 -43.59 26.86 9.92
C GLU A 82 -44.16 25.50 9.54
N GLU A 83 -43.52 24.78 8.61
CA GLU A 83 -44.00 23.46 8.18
C GLU A 83 -43.72 22.37 9.22
N THR A 84 -42.55 22.40 9.86
CA THR A 84 -42.17 21.34 10.81
C THR A 84 -42.60 21.64 12.25
N GLU A 85 -42.86 22.92 12.58
CA GLU A 85 -43.08 23.43 13.94
C GLU A 85 -41.92 23.08 14.90
N MET A 86 -40.71 22.92 14.35
CA MET A 86 -39.51 22.53 15.08
C MET A 86 -38.42 23.61 14.94
N GLY A 87 -37.64 23.76 16.01
CA GLY A 87 -36.42 24.55 16.01
C GLY A 87 -36.63 26.05 16.22
N VAL A 88 -35.65 26.82 15.75
CA VAL A 88 -35.60 28.28 15.87
C VAL A 88 -35.40 28.85 14.47
N TYR A 89 -36.22 29.85 14.10
CA TYR A 89 -36.19 30.45 12.76
C TYR A 89 -34.80 30.99 12.42
N GLU A 90 -34.22 31.80 13.28
CA GLU A 90 -32.91 32.46 13.13
C GLU A 90 -31.76 31.45 12.99
N ASP A 91 -31.82 30.32 13.70
CA ASP A 91 -30.82 29.28 13.60
C ASP A 91 -30.93 28.53 12.26
N LYS A 92 -32.16 28.35 11.72
CA LYS A 92 -32.36 27.80 10.37
C LYS A 92 -31.86 28.75 9.28
N VAL A 93 -31.96 30.07 9.48
CA VAL A 93 -31.33 31.07 8.60
C VAL A 93 -29.83 30.83 8.53
N THR A 94 -29.19 30.69 9.70
CA THR A 94 -27.74 30.41 9.81
C THR A 94 -27.37 29.07 9.17
N LYS A 95 -28.17 28.01 9.36
CA LYS A 95 -27.95 26.69 8.75
C LYS A 95 -28.03 26.72 7.22
N ASN A 96 -28.92 27.53 6.66
CA ASN A 96 -29.04 27.69 5.22
C ASN A 96 -27.84 28.43 4.62
N LEU A 97 -27.33 29.46 5.30
CA LEU A 97 -26.07 30.14 4.91
C LEU A 97 -24.90 29.17 4.99
N PHE A 98 -24.79 28.39 6.06
CA PHE A 98 -23.77 27.34 6.18
C PHE A 98 -23.82 26.34 5.02
N ALA A 99 -25.00 25.80 4.72
CA ALA A 99 -25.18 24.80 3.67
C ALA A 99 -24.91 25.31 2.24
N THR A 100 -24.77 26.62 2.07
CA THR A 100 -24.57 27.25 0.76
C THR A 100 -23.19 27.89 0.68
N GLU A 101 -22.93 28.93 1.47
CA GLU A 101 -21.70 29.72 1.42
C GLU A 101 -20.49 28.93 1.90
N TYR A 102 -20.53 28.38 3.12
CA TYR A 102 -19.39 27.64 3.70
C TYR A 102 -19.04 26.41 2.85
N VAL A 103 -20.06 25.63 2.45
CA VAL A 103 -19.89 24.49 1.55
C VAL A 103 -19.28 24.91 0.21
N TYR A 104 -19.73 26.03 -0.38
CA TYR A 104 -19.15 26.54 -1.62
C TYR A 104 -17.68 26.94 -1.47
N HIS A 105 -17.34 27.60 -0.36
CA HIS A 105 -15.97 28.04 -0.11
C HIS A 105 -14.99 26.88 0.04
N ASP A 106 -15.44 25.76 0.61
CA ASP A 106 -14.70 24.50 0.66
C ASP A 106 -14.51 23.89 -0.75
N ILE A 107 -15.59 23.72 -1.52
CA ILE A 107 -15.54 22.92 -2.76
C ILE A 107 -15.16 23.70 -4.02
N LYS A 108 -15.16 25.04 -4.00
CA LYS A 108 -14.97 25.85 -5.23
C LYS A 108 -13.63 25.59 -5.92
N GLY A 109 -12.57 25.30 -5.16
CA GLY A 109 -11.22 25.05 -5.66
C GLY A 109 -10.97 23.61 -6.12
N ASP A 110 -11.88 22.69 -5.79
CA ASP A 110 -11.67 21.27 -6.08
C ASP A 110 -11.76 20.96 -7.56
N LYS A 111 -10.81 20.15 -8.04
CA LYS A 111 -10.85 19.59 -9.39
C LYS A 111 -11.69 18.32 -9.38
N THR A 112 -12.75 18.31 -10.17
CA THR A 112 -13.74 17.23 -10.26
C THR A 112 -14.03 16.81 -11.70
N VAL A 113 -13.34 17.43 -12.67
CA VAL A 113 -13.51 17.22 -14.10
C VAL A 113 -12.16 16.90 -14.75
N GLY A 114 -12.08 15.77 -15.46
CA GLY A 114 -10.89 15.40 -16.21
C GLY A 114 -9.70 15.07 -15.30
N ILE A 115 -8.51 15.53 -15.66
CA ILE A 115 -7.28 15.31 -14.90
C ILE A 115 -7.32 16.14 -13.62
N ILE A 116 -7.30 15.45 -12.47
CA ILE A 116 -7.29 16.09 -11.15
C ILE A 116 -5.90 16.13 -10.54
N GLU A 117 -5.03 15.19 -10.93
CA GLU A 117 -3.65 15.10 -10.48
C GLU A 117 -2.80 14.46 -11.57
N GLU A 118 -1.61 14.97 -11.80
CA GLU A 118 -0.62 14.42 -12.72
C GLU A 118 0.74 14.48 -12.05
N ASN A 119 1.41 13.34 -11.98
CA ASN A 119 2.75 13.22 -11.44
C ASN A 119 3.65 12.53 -12.48
N PRO A 120 4.33 13.32 -13.35
CA PRO A 120 5.22 12.79 -14.38
C PRO A 120 6.39 11.98 -13.79
N GLU A 121 6.89 12.39 -12.63
CA GLU A 121 8.03 11.74 -11.95
C GLU A 121 7.67 10.34 -11.44
N GLU A 122 6.47 10.16 -10.90
CA GLU A 122 5.94 8.84 -10.50
C GLU A 122 5.25 8.10 -11.66
N GLY A 123 5.07 8.77 -12.81
CA GLY A 123 4.52 8.19 -14.03
C GLY A 123 3.03 7.86 -13.94
N TYR A 124 2.22 8.70 -13.30
CA TYR A 124 0.76 8.49 -13.27
C TYR A 124 -0.06 9.78 -13.40
N VAL A 125 -1.31 9.58 -13.81
CA VAL A 125 -2.37 10.59 -13.90
C VAL A 125 -3.61 10.07 -13.16
N LYS A 126 -4.27 10.92 -12.37
CA LYS A 126 -5.58 10.66 -11.77
C LYS A 126 -6.64 11.46 -12.51
N ILE A 127 -7.70 10.78 -12.92
CA ILE A 127 -8.83 11.36 -13.67
C ILE A 127 -10.11 11.19 -12.84
N ALA A 128 -10.86 12.26 -12.65
CA ALA A 128 -12.15 12.24 -11.98
C ALA A 128 -13.28 11.79 -12.92
N GLU A 129 -14.04 10.81 -12.45
CA GLU A 129 -15.22 10.26 -13.11
C GLU A 129 -16.42 10.38 -12.16
N PRO A 130 -17.56 10.97 -12.58
CA PRO A 130 -18.75 11.04 -11.73
C PRO A 130 -19.20 9.64 -11.32
N ILE A 131 -19.77 9.52 -10.13
CA ILE A 131 -20.33 8.24 -9.65
C ILE A 131 -21.60 7.86 -10.43
N GLY A 132 -22.39 8.85 -10.82
CA GLY A 132 -23.63 8.72 -11.59
C GLY A 132 -24.83 9.33 -10.88
N ILE A 133 -26.00 8.71 -11.01
CA ILE A 133 -27.22 9.26 -10.41
C ILE A 133 -27.24 8.97 -8.91
N ILE A 134 -27.45 10.01 -8.11
CA ILE A 134 -27.49 9.95 -6.65
C ILE A 134 -28.94 9.93 -6.17
N ALA A 135 -29.26 8.99 -5.26
CA ALA A 135 -30.48 9.05 -4.47
C ALA A 135 -30.23 9.83 -3.16
N GLY A 136 -30.84 11.00 -3.00
CA GLY A 136 -30.69 11.86 -1.83
C GLY A 136 -31.84 11.68 -0.84
N VAL A 137 -31.58 11.18 0.36
CA VAL A 137 -32.59 11.13 1.44
C VAL A 137 -32.35 12.25 2.43
N THR A 138 -33.40 13.00 2.81
CA THR A 138 -33.27 14.14 3.74
C THR A 138 -34.05 13.94 5.05
N PRO A 139 -33.56 14.49 6.17
CA PRO A 139 -34.25 14.42 7.45
C PRO A 139 -35.24 15.59 7.63
N VAL A 140 -36.19 15.41 8.56
CA VAL A 140 -37.12 16.48 8.98
C VAL A 140 -36.44 17.62 9.74
N THR A 141 -35.29 17.36 10.37
CA THR A 141 -34.57 18.33 11.23
C THR A 141 -33.82 19.40 10.43
N ASN A 142 -33.29 19.03 9.26
CA ASN A 142 -32.46 19.86 8.39
C ASN A 142 -32.97 19.87 6.93
N PRO A 143 -34.27 20.11 6.67
CA PRO A 143 -34.89 19.78 5.38
C PRO A 143 -34.31 20.61 4.23
N THR A 144 -34.23 21.93 4.41
CA THR A 144 -33.77 22.87 3.38
C THR A 144 -32.25 22.88 3.26
N SER A 145 -31.55 22.99 4.38
CA SER A 145 -30.08 23.05 4.42
C SER A 145 -29.44 21.77 3.86
N THR A 146 -29.90 20.57 4.25
CA THR A 146 -29.36 19.31 3.70
C THR A 146 -29.66 19.16 2.20
N THR A 147 -30.82 19.62 1.74
CA THR A 147 -31.18 19.61 0.32
C THR A 147 -30.21 20.48 -0.48
N MET A 148 -29.99 21.73 -0.08
CA MET A 148 -29.07 22.63 -0.76
C MET A 148 -27.61 22.12 -0.75
N PHE A 149 -27.14 21.66 0.41
CA PHE A 149 -25.81 21.06 0.55
C PHE A 149 -25.60 19.90 -0.44
N LYS A 150 -26.54 18.93 -0.49
CA LYS A 150 -26.45 17.77 -1.39
C LYS A 150 -26.49 18.18 -2.86
N CYS A 151 -27.32 19.18 -3.22
CA CYS A 151 -27.34 19.73 -4.57
C CYS A 151 -25.96 20.28 -4.98
N LEU A 152 -25.31 21.09 -4.12
CA LEU A 152 -24.02 21.69 -4.45
C LEU A 152 -22.93 20.65 -4.69
N ILE A 153 -22.76 19.70 -3.78
CA ILE A 153 -21.70 18.68 -3.91
C ILE A 153 -21.97 17.72 -5.07
N ALA A 154 -23.24 17.40 -5.37
CA ALA A 154 -23.61 16.55 -6.49
C ALA A 154 -23.35 17.25 -7.84
N MET A 155 -23.74 18.52 -7.97
CA MET A 155 -23.51 19.28 -9.20
C MET A 155 -22.03 19.56 -9.44
N LYS A 156 -21.27 19.89 -8.39
CA LYS A 156 -19.81 20.08 -8.46
C LYS A 156 -19.10 18.84 -8.99
N THR A 157 -19.69 17.67 -8.84
CA THR A 157 -19.14 16.37 -9.27
C THR A 157 -19.83 15.80 -10.50
N ARG A 158 -20.66 16.57 -11.21
CA ARG A 158 -21.39 16.15 -12.44
C ARG A 158 -22.39 15.01 -12.23
N ASN A 159 -22.93 14.87 -11.03
CA ASN A 159 -23.87 13.82 -10.68
C ASN A 159 -25.29 14.39 -10.58
N PRO A 160 -26.26 13.94 -11.40
CA PRO A 160 -27.68 14.21 -11.15
C PRO A 160 -28.13 13.64 -9.81
N ILE A 161 -29.09 14.29 -9.16
CA ILE A 161 -29.61 13.86 -7.86
C ILE A 161 -31.14 13.82 -7.84
N ILE A 162 -31.68 12.73 -7.30
CA ILE A 162 -33.12 12.50 -7.11
C ILE A 162 -33.39 12.40 -5.61
N PHE A 163 -34.24 13.28 -5.08
CA PHE A 163 -34.53 13.32 -3.67
C PHE A 163 -35.76 12.50 -3.25
N SER A 164 -35.65 11.85 -2.09
CA SER A 164 -36.78 11.42 -1.28
C SER A 164 -36.82 12.27 0.00
N PHE A 165 -37.88 13.05 0.15
CA PHE A 165 -38.06 13.98 1.26
C PHE A 165 -38.88 13.37 2.39
N HIS A 166 -38.61 13.81 3.62
CA HIS A 166 -39.41 13.40 4.77
C HIS A 166 -40.85 13.96 4.68
N PRO A 167 -41.91 13.18 4.98
CA PRO A 167 -43.30 13.61 4.80
C PRO A 167 -43.73 14.87 5.58
N LYS A 168 -43.07 15.14 6.72
CA LYS A 168 -43.32 16.33 7.55
C LYS A 168 -42.61 17.61 7.06
N SER A 169 -41.86 17.55 5.96
CA SER A 169 -41.06 18.69 5.48
C SER A 169 -41.00 18.78 3.95
N ILE A 170 -42.07 18.32 3.27
CA ILE A 170 -42.10 18.19 1.81
C ILE A 170 -42.02 19.57 1.15
N ARG A 171 -42.86 20.53 1.56
CA ARG A 171 -42.98 21.83 0.86
C ARG A 171 -41.69 22.63 0.97
N SER A 172 -41.10 22.68 2.17
CA SER A 172 -39.83 23.37 2.41
C SER A 172 -38.67 22.69 1.65
N SER A 173 -38.60 21.36 1.63
CA SER A 173 -37.55 20.64 0.89
C SER A 173 -37.67 20.81 -0.63
N ILE A 174 -38.89 20.72 -1.17
CA ILE A 174 -39.16 20.98 -2.60
C ILE A 174 -38.80 22.42 -2.97
N ALA A 175 -39.12 23.41 -2.12
CA ALA A 175 -38.75 24.80 -2.38
C ALA A 175 -37.23 25.00 -2.45
N ALA A 176 -36.48 24.33 -1.56
CA ALA A 176 -35.01 24.34 -1.61
C ALA A 176 -34.47 23.65 -2.88
N ALA A 177 -34.93 22.44 -3.20
CA ALA A 177 -34.50 21.73 -4.41
C ALA A 177 -34.84 22.51 -5.69
N ARG A 178 -36.03 23.12 -5.76
CA ARG A 178 -36.47 23.96 -6.86
C ARG A 178 -35.59 25.20 -7.02
N THR A 179 -35.27 25.89 -5.93
CA THR A 179 -34.35 27.04 -5.94
C THR A 179 -32.99 26.65 -6.54
N MET A 180 -32.43 25.53 -6.10
CA MET A 180 -31.14 25.04 -6.61
C MET A 180 -31.22 24.59 -8.06
N ARG A 181 -32.28 23.86 -8.44
CA ARG A 181 -32.51 23.38 -9.81
C ARG A 181 -32.66 24.53 -10.79
N ASP A 182 -33.53 25.48 -10.49
CA ASP A 182 -33.86 26.56 -11.42
C ASP A 182 -32.62 27.47 -11.64
N ALA A 183 -31.83 27.73 -10.58
CA ALA A 183 -30.55 28.43 -10.68
C ALA A 183 -29.51 27.65 -11.49
N ALA A 184 -29.41 26.33 -11.30
CA ALA A 184 -28.52 25.48 -12.08
C ALA A 184 -28.87 25.52 -13.57
N ILE A 185 -30.16 25.37 -13.91
CA ILE A 185 -30.65 25.40 -15.29
C ILE A 185 -30.39 26.76 -15.93
N ALA A 186 -30.66 27.86 -15.21
CA ALA A 186 -30.39 29.21 -15.69
C ALA A 186 -28.89 29.44 -15.98
N ALA A 187 -28.00 28.78 -15.23
CA ALA A 187 -26.56 28.77 -15.46
C ALA A 187 -26.09 27.75 -16.53
N GLY A 188 -27.01 27.04 -17.17
CA GLY A 188 -26.74 26.13 -18.29
C GLY A 188 -26.59 24.66 -17.91
N ALA A 189 -27.05 24.25 -16.72
CA ALA A 189 -27.19 22.83 -16.35
C ALA A 189 -28.35 22.15 -17.10
N PRO A 190 -28.34 20.81 -17.26
CA PRO A 190 -29.45 20.06 -17.83
C PRO A 190 -30.72 20.14 -16.96
N GLU A 191 -31.90 20.17 -17.60
CA GLU A 191 -33.20 20.36 -16.92
C GLU A 191 -33.48 19.39 -15.76
N ASN A 192 -33.11 18.12 -15.92
CA ASN A 192 -33.38 17.07 -14.93
C ASN A 192 -32.15 16.77 -14.04
N CYS A 193 -31.25 17.73 -13.83
CA CYS A 193 -30.09 17.55 -12.97
C CYS A 193 -30.44 17.40 -11.48
N ILE A 194 -31.56 17.98 -11.06
CA ILE A 194 -32.10 17.88 -9.69
C ILE A 194 -33.59 17.55 -9.80
N ALA A 195 -33.98 16.42 -9.23
CA ALA A 195 -35.37 15.94 -9.22
C ALA A 195 -35.78 15.42 -7.83
N TRP A 196 -37.06 15.12 -7.63
CA TRP A 196 -37.59 14.59 -6.37
C TRP A 196 -38.85 13.75 -6.60
N ILE A 197 -39.20 12.94 -5.61
CA ILE A 197 -40.49 12.24 -5.54
C ILE A 197 -41.56 13.24 -5.07
N GLU A 198 -42.57 13.51 -5.91
CA GLU A 198 -43.68 14.44 -5.59
C GLU A 198 -44.53 13.94 -4.40
N GLU A 199 -44.86 12.65 -4.39
CA GLU A 199 -45.66 12.00 -3.34
C GLU A 199 -44.81 10.96 -2.59
N PRO A 200 -44.11 11.35 -1.51
CA PRO A 200 -43.18 10.46 -0.83
C PRO A 200 -43.90 9.35 -0.08
N SER A 201 -43.48 8.12 -0.33
CA SER A 201 -43.90 6.93 0.42
C SER A 201 -42.69 6.05 0.75
N VAL A 202 -42.85 5.17 1.73
CA VAL A 202 -41.82 4.17 2.07
C VAL A 202 -41.52 3.27 0.87
N GLU A 203 -42.56 2.93 0.10
CA GLU A 203 -42.44 2.18 -1.15
C GLU A 203 -41.61 2.95 -2.18
N ALA A 204 -41.99 4.19 -2.51
CA ALA A 204 -41.28 5.01 -3.49
C ALA A 204 -39.80 5.21 -3.13
N THR A 205 -39.50 5.43 -1.84
CA THR A 205 -38.12 5.58 -1.36
C THR A 205 -37.33 4.28 -1.52
N ASN A 206 -37.92 3.13 -1.19
CA ASN A 206 -37.29 1.83 -1.36
C ASN A 206 -37.06 1.48 -2.83
N LEU A 207 -38.02 1.80 -3.70
CA LEU A 207 -37.89 1.60 -5.14
C LEU A 207 -36.77 2.46 -5.71
N LEU A 208 -36.70 3.74 -5.35
CA LEU A 208 -35.61 4.64 -5.75
C LEU A 208 -34.25 4.08 -5.30
N MET A 209 -34.09 3.74 -4.02
CA MET A 209 -32.82 3.24 -3.48
C MET A 209 -32.33 1.95 -4.15
N LYS A 210 -33.26 1.08 -4.58
CA LYS A 210 -32.93 -0.20 -5.22
C LYS A 210 -32.87 -0.12 -6.74
N HIS A 211 -33.27 1.00 -7.34
CA HIS A 211 -33.41 1.11 -8.78
C HIS A 211 -32.05 0.89 -9.49
N PRO A 212 -31.99 0.09 -10.58
CA PRO A 212 -30.74 -0.23 -11.26
C PRO A 212 -29.91 0.98 -11.69
N GLY A 213 -30.56 2.06 -12.13
CA GLY A 213 -29.90 3.29 -12.56
C GLY A 213 -29.39 4.21 -11.43
N ILE A 214 -29.65 3.92 -10.16
CA ILE A 214 -29.00 4.65 -9.05
C ILE A 214 -27.61 4.10 -8.81
N SER A 215 -26.62 4.98 -8.76
CA SER A 215 -25.21 4.64 -8.51
C SER A 215 -24.83 4.73 -7.04
N MET A 216 -25.42 5.67 -6.29
CA MET A 216 -25.10 5.90 -4.88
C MET A 216 -26.29 6.48 -4.12
N ILE A 217 -26.38 6.14 -2.84
CA ILE A 217 -27.38 6.69 -1.92
C ILE A 217 -26.69 7.59 -0.88
N LEU A 218 -27.15 8.83 -0.76
CA LEU A 218 -26.80 9.71 0.36
C LEU A 218 -27.91 9.66 1.40
N ALA A 219 -27.75 8.82 2.43
CA ALA A 219 -28.78 8.54 3.42
C ALA A 219 -28.60 9.37 4.69
N THR A 220 -29.24 10.54 4.75
CA THR A 220 -29.26 11.39 5.96
C THR A 220 -30.61 11.26 6.64
N GLY A 221 -30.67 10.45 7.69
CA GLY A 221 -31.90 10.16 8.42
C GLY A 221 -31.63 9.24 9.62
N GLY A 222 -32.70 8.81 10.29
CA GLY A 222 -32.58 7.90 11.43
C GLY A 222 -32.02 6.52 11.04
N SER A 223 -31.57 5.75 12.04
CA SER A 223 -30.86 4.47 11.86
C SER A 223 -31.61 3.45 10.98
N GLY A 224 -32.95 3.43 11.04
CA GLY A 224 -33.76 2.55 10.19
C GLY A 224 -33.65 2.88 8.68
N MET A 225 -33.62 4.16 8.32
CA MET A 225 -33.46 4.60 6.93
C MET A 225 -32.04 4.31 6.43
N VAL A 226 -31.03 4.55 7.28
CA VAL A 226 -29.64 4.24 6.95
C VAL A 226 -29.46 2.73 6.75
N GLY A 227 -30.02 1.91 7.64
CA GLY A 227 -30.02 0.45 7.50
C GLY A 227 -30.68 -0.02 6.19
N ALA A 228 -31.79 0.62 5.77
CA ALA A 228 -32.42 0.34 4.49
C ALA A 228 -31.54 0.72 3.29
N ALA A 229 -30.83 1.86 3.36
CA ALA A 229 -29.89 2.29 2.32
C ALA A 229 -28.73 1.30 2.16
N TYR A 230 -28.10 0.84 3.24
CA TYR A 230 -27.04 -0.19 3.17
C TYR A 230 -27.56 -1.58 2.79
N SER A 231 -28.87 -1.83 2.95
CA SER A 231 -29.53 -3.08 2.51
C SER A 231 -30.10 -3.01 1.10
N SER A 232 -29.86 -1.90 0.37
CA SER A 232 -30.41 -1.69 -0.98
C SER A 232 -29.67 -2.49 -2.08
N GLY A 233 -28.47 -2.99 -1.79
CA GLY A 233 -27.54 -3.53 -2.79
C GLY A 233 -26.78 -2.46 -3.58
N LYS A 234 -26.90 -1.18 -3.21
CA LYS A 234 -26.17 -0.05 -3.79
C LYS A 234 -25.12 0.49 -2.82
N PRO A 235 -24.01 1.09 -3.31
CA PRO A 235 -23.14 1.91 -2.48
C PRO A 235 -23.94 3.00 -1.76
N ALA A 236 -23.71 3.15 -0.46
CA ALA A 236 -24.39 4.14 0.36
C ALA A 236 -23.40 4.89 1.24
N LEU A 237 -23.62 6.19 1.38
CA LEU A 237 -23.02 7.06 2.38
C LEU A 237 -24.14 7.44 3.36
N GLY A 238 -24.22 6.68 4.45
CA GLY A 238 -25.15 6.92 5.54
C GLY A 238 -24.52 7.70 6.70
N VAL A 239 -25.39 8.10 7.63
CA VAL A 239 -25.03 8.72 8.91
C VAL A 239 -25.38 7.79 10.07
N GLY A 240 -25.09 8.20 11.31
CA GLY A 240 -25.55 7.52 12.52
C GLY A 240 -26.16 8.50 13.52
N PRO A 241 -26.79 8.02 14.60
CA PRO A 241 -27.24 8.86 15.70
C PRO A 241 -26.06 9.47 16.45
N GLY A 242 -26.24 10.66 17.02
CA GLY A 242 -25.21 11.38 17.75
C GLY A 242 -25.51 11.44 19.25
N ASN A 243 -25.05 10.45 20.02
CA ASN A 243 -25.08 10.50 21.48
C ASN A 243 -23.82 11.17 22.08
N VAL A 244 -23.62 12.45 21.76
CA VAL A 244 -22.36 13.17 21.99
C VAL A 244 -22.09 13.47 23.47
N PRO A 245 -21.02 12.93 24.09
CA PRO A 245 -20.57 13.36 25.40
C PRO A 245 -19.71 14.63 25.32
N CYS A 246 -19.90 15.54 26.27
CA CYS A 246 -19.04 16.71 26.49
C CYS A 246 -18.31 16.60 27.82
N TYR A 247 -16.99 16.38 27.78
CA TYR A 247 -16.17 16.27 28.96
C TYR A 247 -15.48 17.59 29.30
N ILE A 248 -15.81 18.17 30.45
CA ILE A 248 -15.16 19.35 31.02
C ILE A 248 -14.17 18.88 32.08
N GLU A 249 -12.91 18.77 31.66
CA GLU A 249 -11.80 18.41 32.54
C GLU A 249 -11.33 19.63 33.34
N LYS A 250 -10.80 19.41 34.55
CA LYS A 250 -10.50 20.47 35.51
C LYS A 250 -9.57 21.59 35.03
N THR A 251 -8.76 21.38 33.99
CA THR A 251 -7.89 22.42 33.42
C THR A 251 -8.57 23.26 32.32
N ALA A 252 -9.84 23.00 32.03
CA ALA A 252 -10.61 23.73 31.03
C ALA A 252 -10.78 25.21 31.40
N ASN A 253 -10.90 26.05 30.38
CA ASN A 253 -11.51 27.37 30.56
C ASN A 253 -13.02 27.19 30.76
N LEU A 254 -13.48 27.23 32.01
CA LEU A 254 -14.85 26.86 32.40
C LEU A 254 -15.91 27.76 31.77
N ARG A 255 -15.69 29.08 31.71
CA ARG A 255 -16.63 30.01 31.08
C ARG A 255 -16.77 29.75 29.58
N ARG A 256 -15.67 29.49 28.88
CA ARG A 256 -15.72 29.10 27.46
C ARG A 256 -16.43 27.76 27.30
N ALA A 257 -16.05 26.75 28.07
CA ALA A 257 -16.64 25.42 27.99
C ALA A 257 -18.17 25.42 28.17
N VAL A 258 -18.67 26.15 29.17
CA VAL A 258 -20.12 26.29 29.40
C VAL A 258 -20.79 27.12 28.29
N SER A 259 -20.14 28.17 27.79
CA SER A 259 -20.68 28.97 26.68
C SER A 259 -20.81 28.15 25.40
N ASP A 260 -19.77 27.38 25.06
CA ASP A 260 -19.73 26.49 23.90
C ASP A 260 -20.80 25.39 24.00
N LEU A 261 -20.91 24.75 25.16
CA LEU A 261 -21.93 23.75 25.46
C LEU A 261 -23.34 24.31 25.24
N ILE A 262 -23.62 25.50 25.79
CA ILE A 262 -24.95 26.12 25.68
C ILE A 262 -25.23 26.55 24.24
N LEU A 263 -24.25 27.19 23.57
CA LEU A 263 -24.34 27.59 22.17
C LEU A 263 -24.73 26.40 21.29
N SER A 264 -23.99 25.30 21.39
CA SER A 264 -24.23 24.10 20.58
C SER A 264 -25.56 23.43 20.93
N LYS A 265 -25.88 23.27 22.22
CA LYS A 265 -27.08 22.55 22.66
C LYS A 265 -28.38 23.30 22.35
N THR A 266 -28.35 24.63 22.36
CA THR A 266 -29.52 25.48 22.11
C THR A 266 -29.72 25.80 20.64
N PHE A 267 -28.68 25.65 19.80
CA PHE A 267 -28.77 25.93 18.36
C PHE A 267 -29.83 25.06 17.67
N ASP A 268 -30.81 25.72 17.08
CA ASP A 268 -32.02 25.14 16.48
C ASP A 268 -32.73 24.18 17.44
N ASN A 269 -32.79 24.56 18.74
CA ASN A 269 -33.27 23.74 19.85
C ASN A 269 -32.60 22.35 19.93
N GLY A 270 -31.31 22.25 19.63
CA GLY A 270 -30.53 21.01 19.78
C GLY A 270 -30.81 19.96 18.72
N MET A 271 -31.33 20.34 17.55
CA MET A 271 -31.65 19.42 16.46
C MET A 271 -30.46 18.98 15.60
N ILE A 272 -29.29 19.58 15.77
CA ILE A 272 -28.08 19.06 15.15
C ILE A 272 -27.67 17.76 15.87
N CYS A 273 -27.47 16.69 15.11
CA CYS A 273 -27.08 15.37 15.64
C CYS A 273 -25.75 15.41 16.39
N ALA A 274 -24.84 16.31 16.02
CA ALA A 274 -23.60 16.54 16.75
C ALA A 274 -23.77 17.37 18.04
N SER A 275 -24.98 17.82 18.40
CA SER A 275 -25.20 18.54 19.65
C SER A 275 -24.99 17.64 20.86
N GLU A 276 -24.46 18.22 21.94
CA GLU A 276 -24.16 17.54 23.18
C GLU A 276 -25.41 16.88 23.75
N GLN A 277 -25.25 15.66 24.25
CA GLN A 277 -26.32 14.91 24.91
C GLN A 277 -26.07 14.77 26.41
N ALA A 278 -24.82 14.90 26.84
CA ALA A 278 -24.47 15.07 28.24
C ALA A 278 -23.26 15.99 28.44
N VAL A 279 -23.19 16.58 29.63
CA VAL A 279 -21.99 17.17 30.19
C VAL A 279 -21.44 16.25 31.29
N ILE A 280 -20.15 15.97 31.24
CA ILE A 280 -19.38 15.13 32.18
C ILE A 280 -18.34 16.07 32.78
N ILE A 281 -18.31 16.21 34.09
CA ILE A 281 -17.55 17.28 34.76
C ILE A 281 -16.69 16.68 35.86
N ASP A 282 -15.40 17.04 35.88
CA ASP A 282 -14.53 16.69 37.01
C ASP A 282 -15.07 17.28 38.32
N ARG A 283 -15.04 16.47 39.38
CA ARG A 283 -15.53 16.85 40.72
C ARG A 283 -14.94 18.16 41.23
N ASP A 284 -13.66 18.40 40.94
CA ASP A 284 -12.92 19.59 41.37
C ASP A 284 -13.54 20.91 40.86
N VAL A 285 -14.17 20.88 39.67
CA VAL A 285 -14.74 22.08 39.02
C VAL A 285 -16.26 22.02 38.90
N ALA A 286 -16.90 20.94 39.35
CA ALA A 286 -18.34 20.71 39.18
C ALA A 286 -19.22 21.81 39.79
N GLY A 287 -18.85 22.34 40.97
CA GLY A 287 -19.61 23.42 41.61
C GLY A 287 -19.65 24.69 40.77
N GLU A 288 -18.49 25.14 40.27
CA GLU A 288 -18.36 26.34 39.45
C GLU A 288 -19.05 26.17 38.09
N VAL A 289 -18.88 25.02 37.44
CA VAL A 289 -19.54 24.73 36.15
C VAL A 289 -21.07 24.79 36.30
N LYS A 290 -21.64 24.13 37.32
CA LYS A 290 -23.09 24.15 37.57
C LYS A 290 -23.61 25.56 37.89
N GLN A 291 -22.82 26.35 38.61
CA GLN A 291 -23.15 27.75 38.88
C GLN A 291 -23.21 28.56 37.57
N ILE A 292 -22.16 28.51 36.73
CA ILE A 292 -22.14 29.23 35.44
C ILE A 292 -23.30 28.78 34.54
N MET A 293 -23.59 27.47 34.48
CA MET A 293 -24.73 26.95 33.73
C MET A 293 -26.05 27.54 34.22
N THR A 294 -26.26 27.62 35.54
CA THR A 294 -27.47 28.19 36.14
C THR A 294 -27.58 29.69 35.84
N GLU A 295 -26.48 30.44 35.99
CA GLU A 295 -26.40 31.86 35.64
C GLU A 295 -26.75 32.12 34.16
N TYR A 296 -26.41 31.18 33.28
CA TYR A 296 -26.66 31.29 31.84
C TYR A 296 -28.03 30.75 31.39
N GLY A 297 -28.90 30.35 32.35
CA GLY A 297 -30.28 29.98 32.09
C GLY A 297 -30.54 28.47 31.95
N CYS A 298 -29.62 27.61 32.41
CA CYS A 298 -29.88 26.18 32.53
C CYS A 298 -30.63 25.87 33.83
N TYR A 299 -31.61 24.97 33.77
CA TYR A 299 -32.39 24.54 34.93
C TYR A 299 -32.02 23.11 35.33
N PHE A 300 -31.47 22.93 36.53
CA PHE A 300 -31.17 21.62 37.10
C PHE A 300 -32.42 21.00 37.73
N LEU A 301 -32.81 19.83 37.23
CA LEU A 301 -34.04 19.14 37.60
C LEU A 301 -33.91 18.42 38.95
N LYS A 302 -35.01 18.37 39.70
CA LYS A 302 -35.14 17.55 40.91
C LYS A 302 -35.37 16.06 40.55
N PRO A 303 -35.11 15.11 41.47
CA PRO A 303 -35.26 13.68 41.19
C PRO A 303 -36.65 13.26 40.65
N ASP A 304 -37.73 13.85 41.17
CA ASP A 304 -39.10 13.61 40.71
C ASP A 304 -39.37 14.24 39.32
N GLU A 305 -38.81 15.42 39.06
CA GLU A 305 -38.87 16.10 37.76
C GLU A 305 -38.11 15.31 36.68
N ILE A 306 -36.97 14.69 37.01
CA ILE A 306 -36.20 13.82 36.10
C ILE A 306 -37.06 12.62 35.65
N ALA A 307 -37.75 11.98 36.58
CA ALA A 307 -38.62 10.84 36.27
C ALA A 307 -39.81 11.25 35.38
N ALA A 308 -40.40 12.41 35.64
CA ALA A 308 -41.49 12.97 34.81
C ALA A 308 -41.00 13.31 33.39
N LEU A 309 -39.87 14.00 33.28
CA LEU A 309 -39.26 14.38 32.00
C LEU A 309 -38.88 13.16 31.17
N SER A 310 -38.33 12.12 31.80
CA SER A 310 -37.90 10.90 31.12
C SER A 310 -39.04 10.23 30.33
N LYS A 311 -40.27 10.23 30.87
CA LYS A 311 -41.45 9.64 30.23
C LYS A 311 -41.94 10.41 29.00
N VAL A 312 -41.63 11.72 28.94
CA VAL A 312 -42.00 12.60 27.83
C VAL A 312 -40.91 12.60 26.77
N ALA A 313 -39.64 12.63 27.18
CA ALA A 313 -38.51 12.77 26.29
C ALA A 313 -38.13 11.47 25.54
N ILE A 314 -38.41 10.30 26.12
CA ILE A 314 -38.04 9.01 25.56
C ILE A 314 -39.29 8.14 25.38
N ASP A 315 -39.47 7.60 24.18
CA ASP A 315 -40.52 6.63 23.87
C ASP A 315 -40.08 5.24 24.34
N GLU A 316 -40.69 4.75 25.43
CA GLU A 316 -40.37 3.45 26.04
C GLU A 316 -40.59 2.26 25.08
N LYS A 317 -41.52 2.37 24.12
CA LYS A 317 -41.81 1.28 23.17
C LYS A 317 -40.77 1.22 22.06
N ARG A 318 -40.30 2.37 21.60
CA ARG A 318 -39.28 2.47 20.53
C ARG A 318 -37.86 2.39 21.08
N GLY A 319 -37.65 2.71 22.36
CA GLY A 319 -36.32 2.82 22.95
C GLY A 319 -35.50 3.97 22.35
N SER A 320 -36.16 5.00 21.82
CA SER A 320 -35.57 6.18 21.17
C SER A 320 -36.21 7.46 21.70
N MET A 321 -35.69 8.63 21.32
CA MET A 321 -36.33 9.89 21.67
C MET A 321 -37.78 9.96 21.17
N SER A 322 -38.62 10.63 21.95
CA SER A 322 -39.99 10.96 21.55
C SER A 322 -39.95 12.00 20.43
N PRO A 323 -40.67 11.79 19.31
CA PRO A 323 -40.79 12.80 18.26
C PRO A 323 -41.38 14.13 18.73
N ASP A 324 -42.15 14.13 19.83
CA ASP A 324 -42.87 15.31 20.32
C ASP A 324 -41.95 16.35 20.97
N VAL A 325 -40.78 15.92 21.47
CA VAL A 325 -39.80 16.84 22.08
C VAL A 325 -38.77 17.38 21.08
N VAL A 326 -38.66 16.77 19.90
CA VAL A 326 -37.62 17.12 18.91
C VAL A 326 -37.76 18.59 18.49
N GLY A 327 -36.67 19.35 18.67
CA GLY A 327 -36.61 20.76 18.32
C GLY A 327 -37.57 21.68 19.08
N GLN A 328 -38.17 21.22 20.17
CA GLN A 328 -39.06 22.06 20.98
C GLN A 328 -38.26 22.86 22.02
N PRO A 329 -38.69 24.10 22.37
CA PRO A 329 -38.05 24.87 23.44
C PRO A 329 -38.11 24.17 24.80
N ALA A 330 -37.10 24.38 25.65
CA ALA A 330 -37.00 23.75 26.97
C ALA A 330 -38.24 24.00 27.85
N ALA A 331 -38.78 25.22 27.87
CA ALA A 331 -39.99 25.55 28.62
C ALA A 331 -41.24 24.77 28.15
N LYS A 332 -41.37 24.52 26.84
CA LYS A 332 -42.48 23.73 26.28
C LYS A 332 -42.36 22.25 26.67
N ILE A 333 -41.15 21.71 26.62
CA ILE A 333 -40.86 20.34 27.05
C ILE A 333 -41.13 20.17 28.56
N ALA A 334 -40.68 21.12 29.38
CA ALA A 334 -40.95 21.12 30.82
C ALA A 334 -42.47 21.11 31.09
N ALA A 335 -43.25 21.93 30.38
CA ALA A 335 -44.69 21.95 30.50
C ALA A 335 -45.35 20.61 30.10
N MET A 336 -44.87 19.93 29.06
CA MET A 336 -45.32 18.58 28.69
C MET A 336 -45.09 17.57 29.82
N ALA A 337 -44.02 17.73 30.59
CA ALA A 337 -43.69 16.90 31.76
C ALA A 337 -44.34 17.37 33.07
N GLY A 338 -45.15 18.44 33.05
CA GLY A 338 -45.76 19.02 34.26
C GLY A 338 -44.80 19.81 35.15
N ILE A 339 -43.63 20.19 34.64
CA ILE A 339 -42.58 20.92 35.36
C ILE A 339 -42.70 22.42 35.06
N LYS A 340 -42.59 23.26 36.09
CA LYS A 340 -42.63 24.73 35.94
C LYS A 340 -41.22 25.31 35.92
N VAL A 341 -40.84 25.90 34.79
CA VAL A 341 -39.56 26.62 34.60
C VAL A 341 -39.81 28.01 34.05
N ALA A 342 -38.80 28.89 34.11
CA ALA A 342 -38.91 30.23 33.54
C ALA A 342 -39.04 30.16 31.99
N PRO A 343 -39.79 31.06 31.33
CA PRO A 343 -40.01 31.00 29.88
C PRO A 343 -38.72 31.08 29.04
N ASP A 344 -37.69 31.74 29.56
CA ASP A 344 -36.37 31.92 28.97
C ASP A 344 -35.35 30.83 29.36
N THR A 345 -35.80 29.77 30.04
CA THR A 345 -34.97 28.59 30.34
C THR A 345 -34.39 28.03 29.05
N LYS A 346 -33.06 27.89 29.00
CA LYS A 346 -32.34 27.45 27.80
C LYS A 346 -32.24 25.94 27.69
N ILE A 347 -31.90 25.26 28.78
CA ILE A 347 -31.62 23.82 28.81
C ILE A 347 -32.17 23.21 30.11
N LEU A 348 -32.83 22.05 30.01
CA LEU A 348 -33.19 21.21 31.15
C LEU A 348 -32.05 20.22 31.43
N VAL A 349 -31.49 20.25 32.64
CA VAL A 349 -30.32 19.45 33.01
C VAL A 349 -30.70 18.37 34.01
N ALA A 350 -30.51 17.11 33.64
CA ALA A 350 -30.81 15.94 34.47
C ALA A 350 -29.51 15.33 35.03
N GLU A 351 -29.32 15.35 36.35
CA GLU A 351 -28.18 14.66 36.98
C GLU A 351 -28.45 13.15 37.06
N LEU A 352 -27.62 12.35 36.39
CA LEU A 352 -27.80 10.91 36.25
C LEU A 352 -26.65 10.13 36.90
N GLN A 353 -26.92 8.91 37.36
CA GLN A 353 -25.92 8.04 38.00
C GLN A 353 -25.19 7.15 36.99
N GLY A 354 -25.84 6.79 35.89
CA GLY A 354 -25.29 5.88 34.87
C GLY A 354 -25.68 6.23 33.44
N VAL A 355 -25.24 5.39 32.52
CA VAL A 355 -25.59 5.39 31.10
C VAL A 355 -26.20 4.03 30.78
N GLY A 356 -27.32 4.02 30.07
CA GLY A 356 -27.95 2.76 29.64
C GLY A 356 -29.47 2.83 29.63
N PRO A 357 -30.14 1.70 29.36
CA PRO A 357 -31.60 1.63 29.29
C PRO A 357 -32.30 2.09 30.59
N GLU A 358 -31.71 1.76 31.74
CA GLU A 358 -32.13 2.20 33.09
C GLU A 358 -31.99 3.71 33.32
N TYR A 359 -31.26 4.42 32.46
CA TYR A 359 -31.10 5.88 32.48
C TYR A 359 -31.55 6.47 31.13
N PRO A 360 -32.85 6.51 30.80
CA PRO A 360 -33.30 6.82 29.43
C PRO A 360 -32.81 8.16 28.88
N LEU A 361 -32.68 9.18 29.75
CA LEU A 361 -32.15 10.50 29.38
C LEU A 361 -30.65 10.50 28.99
N SER A 362 -29.93 9.39 29.15
CA SER A 362 -28.57 9.21 28.66
C SER A 362 -28.50 8.91 27.15
N ARG A 363 -29.64 8.79 26.45
CA ARG A 363 -29.72 8.63 24.99
C ARG A 363 -29.62 9.97 24.26
N GLU A 364 -29.59 9.91 22.93
CA GLU A 364 -29.84 11.06 22.06
C GLU A 364 -31.27 11.60 22.27
N LYS A 365 -31.42 12.93 22.33
CA LYS A 365 -32.67 13.62 22.66
C LYS A 365 -33.12 14.67 21.64
N LEU A 366 -32.24 15.12 20.74
CA LEU A 366 -32.46 16.16 19.71
C LEU A 366 -33.35 17.35 20.15
N SER A 367 -33.15 17.78 21.39
CA SER A 367 -33.93 18.80 22.10
C SER A 367 -33.02 19.43 23.17
N PRO A 368 -33.37 20.58 23.77
CA PRO A 368 -32.56 21.27 24.79
C PRO A 368 -32.68 20.57 26.16
N ILE A 369 -32.38 19.28 26.20
CA ILE A 369 -32.28 18.43 27.38
C ILE A 369 -30.85 17.89 27.43
N LEU A 370 -30.22 17.96 28.59
CA LEU A 370 -28.82 17.55 28.78
C LEU A 370 -28.70 16.65 30.02
N ALA A 371 -28.04 15.51 29.89
CA ALA A 371 -27.63 14.74 31.05
C ALA A 371 -26.39 15.38 31.70
N CYS A 372 -26.25 15.27 33.02
CA CYS A 372 -25.10 15.78 33.75
C CYS A 372 -24.50 14.69 34.63
N TYR A 373 -23.18 14.53 34.55
CA TYR A 373 -22.40 13.57 35.32
C TYR A 373 -21.26 14.29 36.04
N VAL A 374 -21.10 14.03 37.33
CA VAL A 374 -19.92 14.47 38.09
C VAL A 374 -19.02 13.26 38.31
N VAL A 375 -17.80 13.32 37.80
CA VAL A 375 -16.83 12.22 37.82
C VAL A 375 -15.67 12.53 38.76
N ALA A 376 -15.05 11.50 39.34
CA ALA A 376 -13.97 11.66 40.31
C ALA A 376 -12.70 12.23 39.68
N ASP A 377 -12.36 11.78 38.48
CA ASP A 377 -11.17 12.18 37.74
C ASP A 377 -11.34 11.97 36.23
N TYR A 378 -10.29 12.33 35.48
CA TYR A 378 -10.29 12.22 34.03
C TYR A 378 -10.36 10.80 33.48
N LYS A 379 -9.93 9.79 34.24
CA LYS A 379 -10.05 8.40 33.81
C LYS A 379 -11.51 7.96 33.85
N GLU A 380 -12.23 8.35 34.89
CA GLU A 380 -13.67 8.16 34.98
C GLU A 380 -14.42 9.00 33.94
N GLY A 381 -14.01 10.25 33.71
CA GLY A 381 -14.58 11.11 32.67
C GLY A 381 -14.51 10.50 31.28
N ILE A 382 -13.32 10.02 30.88
CA ILE A 382 -13.13 9.32 29.60
C ILE A 382 -13.98 8.04 29.56
N ARG A 383 -14.01 7.24 30.63
CA ARG A 383 -14.82 6.02 30.69
C ARG A 383 -16.31 6.32 30.49
N ARG A 384 -16.84 7.38 31.13
CA ARG A 384 -18.23 7.82 30.96
C ARG A 384 -18.52 8.28 29.54
N CYS A 385 -17.56 8.93 28.88
CA CYS A 385 -17.68 9.27 27.45
C CYS A 385 -17.77 8.00 26.59
N GLN A 386 -16.95 6.98 26.87
CA GLN A 386 -17.00 5.70 26.16
C GLN A 386 -18.37 5.04 26.33
N GLU A 387 -18.86 4.90 27.56
CA GLU A 387 -20.19 4.35 27.89
C GLU A 387 -21.30 5.04 27.07
N MET A 388 -21.26 6.38 26.97
CA MET A 388 -22.23 7.15 26.18
C MET A 388 -22.11 6.90 24.67
N THR A 389 -20.90 6.93 24.14
CA THR A 389 -20.70 6.69 22.70
C THR A 389 -21.11 5.27 22.31
N GLU A 390 -20.79 4.27 23.13
CA GLU A 390 -21.21 2.88 22.93
C GLU A 390 -22.74 2.74 23.02
N PHE A 391 -23.38 3.57 23.83
CA PHE A 391 -24.84 3.65 23.94
C PHE A 391 -25.44 4.63 22.92
N GLY A 392 -25.25 4.36 21.63
CA GLY A 392 -25.97 5.04 20.54
C GLY A 392 -25.31 6.31 19.98
N GLY A 393 -23.98 6.44 20.09
CA GLY A 393 -23.20 7.54 19.50
C GLY A 393 -21.93 7.11 18.77
N LEU A 394 -21.71 5.81 18.56
CA LEU A 394 -20.48 5.27 17.98
C LEU A 394 -20.16 5.90 16.63
N GLY A 395 -18.93 6.38 16.50
CA GLY A 395 -18.41 6.93 15.24
C GLY A 395 -18.86 8.36 14.91
N HIS A 396 -19.81 8.93 15.64
CA HIS A 396 -20.34 10.28 15.36
C HIS A 396 -19.40 11.38 15.88
N SER A 397 -19.63 11.88 17.10
CA SER A 397 -18.87 13.00 17.68
C SER A 397 -18.72 12.88 19.20
N ALA A 398 -17.63 13.43 19.73
CA ALA A 398 -17.42 13.65 21.15
C ALA A 398 -16.58 14.92 21.35
N VAL A 399 -16.76 15.62 22.49
CA VAL A 399 -16.04 16.86 22.77
C VAL A 399 -15.37 16.82 24.14
N ILE A 400 -14.15 17.35 24.21
CA ILE A 400 -13.40 17.58 25.44
C ILE A 400 -13.02 19.07 25.55
N HIS A 401 -13.28 19.66 26.71
CA HIS A 401 -12.69 20.93 27.10
C HIS A 401 -11.58 20.64 28.11
N SER A 402 -10.33 20.97 27.75
CA SER A 402 -9.14 20.79 28.58
C SER A 402 -7.98 21.61 28.02
N THR A 403 -7.02 21.99 28.86
CA THR A 403 -5.72 22.51 28.42
C THR A 403 -4.58 21.51 28.63
N ASN A 404 -4.89 20.31 29.13
CA ASN A 404 -3.94 19.24 29.38
C ASN A 404 -3.82 18.29 28.18
N GLN A 405 -2.72 18.39 27.43
CA GLN A 405 -2.50 17.60 26.22
C GLN A 405 -2.50 16.09 26.49
N ALA A 406 -1.94 15.62 27.61
CA ALA A 406 -1.89 14.19 27.91
C ALA A 406 -3.30 13.59 28.10
N VAL A 407 -4.23 14.36 28.66
CA VAL A 407 -5.63 13.93 28.82
C VAL A 407 -6.36 13.97 27.49
N ILE A 408 -6.10 14.99 26.66
CA ILE A 408 -6.65 15.08 25.30
C ILE A 408 -6.21 13.88 24.46
N ASP A 409 -4.93 13.51 24.52
CA ASP A 409 -4.39 12.35 23.81
C ASP A 409 -5.01 11.04 24.29
N GLU A 410 -5.19 10.87 25.61
CA GLU A 410 -5.84 9.67 26.17
C GLU A 410 -7.33 9.59 25.81
N PHE A 411 -8.03 10.73 25.80
CA PHE A 411 -9.42 10.83 25.34
C PHE A 411 -9.52 10.45 23.86
N ALA A 412 -8.64 10.99 23.01
CA ALA A 412 -8.62 10.71 21.58
C ALA A 412 -8.29 9.24 21.27
N ALA A 413 -7.44 8.60 22.08
CA ALA A 413 -7.11 7.19 21.92
C ALA A 413 -8.25 6.23 22.32
N LYS A 414 -9.15 6.65 23.23
CA LYS A 414 -10.15 5.77 23.85
C LYS A 414 -11.59 5.98 23.36
N VAL A 415 -11.97 7.21 23.04
CA VAL A 415 -13.36 7.56 22.69
C VAL A 415 -13.60 7.38 21.19
N ARG A 416 -14.47 6.42 20.85
CA ARG A 416 -14.65 5.92 19.48
C ARG A 416 -15.62 6.77 18.66
N THR A 417 -15.14 7.90 18.14
CA THR A 417 -15.90 8.80 17.27
C THR A 417 -15.06 9.27 16.09
N GLY A 418 -15.67 9.65 14.97
CA GLY A 418 -14.92 10.17 13.83
C GLY A 418 -14.71 11.70 13.86
N ARG A 419 -15.42 12.42 14.74
CA ARG A 419 -15.12 13.82 15.06
C ARG A 419 -14.89 13.97 16.57
N LEU A 420 -13.62 14.07 16.95
CA LEU A 420 -13.22 14.45 18.30
C LEU A 420 -12.94 15.95 18.32
N LEU A 421 -13.66 16.68 19.15
CA LEU A 421 -13.61 18.13 19.21
C LEU A 421 -12.92 18.55 20.50
N VAL A 422 -12.05 19.56 20.43
CA VAL A 422 -11.28 20.05 21.57
C VAL A 422 -11.58 21.53 21.73
N ASN A 423 -12.11 21.92 22.88
CA ASN A 423 -12.38 23.31 23.24
C ASN A 423 -13.26 24.08 22.23
N SER A 424 -14.30 23.44 21.71
CA SER A 424 -15.23 24.04 20.73
C SER A 424 -16.66 23.57 20.94
N PRO A 425 -17.69 24.35 20.56
CA PRO A 425 -19.08 23.89 20.56
C PRO A 425 -19.26 22.69 19.61
N SER A 426 -19.92 21.62 20.05
CA SER A 426 -19.91 20.35 19.31
C SER A 426 -20.67 20.42 17.97
N SER A 427 -21.84 21.07 17.94
CA SER A 427 -22.65 21.19 16.71
C SER A 427 -21.89 21.89 15.60
N GLN A 428 -21.36 23.10 15.88
CA GLN A 428 -20.63 23.90 14.91
C GLN A 428 -19.26 23.31 14.59
N GLY A 429 -18.57 22.73 15.58
CA GLY A 429 -17.29 22.05 15.37
C GLY A 429 -17.40 20.79 14.53
N ALA A 430 -18.45 19.97 14.70
CA ALA A 430 -18.58 18.73 13.96
C ALA A 430 -19.00 18.95 12.51
N ILE A 431 -19.86 19.95 12.22
CA ILE A 431 -20.24 20.26 10.84
C ILE A 431 -19.10 20.90 10.04
N GLY A 432 -18.16 21.59 10.71
CA GLY A 432 -16.87 22.02 10.14
C GLY A 432 -16.76 23.50 9.77
N ASP A 433 -15.53 23.92 9.43
CA ASP A 433 -15.03 25.26 9.03
C ASP A 433 -15.23 26.42 10.01
N LEU A 434 -16.30 26.45 10.81
CA LEU A 434 -16.58 27.57 11.73
C LEU A 434 -15.57 27.69 12.88
N TYR A 435 -15.17 26.56 13.46
CA TYR A 435 -14.30 26.48 14.65
C TYR A 435 -13.04 25.65 14.44
N ASN A 436 -12.94 24.97 13.30
CA ASN A 436 -11.85 24.04 12.98
C ASN A 436 -11.75 23.82 11.46
N SER A 437 -10.80 22.98 11.05
CA SER A 437 -10.54 22.66 9.65
C SER A 437 -11.33 21.45 9.13
N ASN A 438 -12.41 21.00 9.81
CA ASN A 438 -13.23 19.92 9.28
C ASN A 438 -13.99 20.41 8.05
N THR A 439 -14.17 19.54 7.07
CA THR A 439 -14.96 19.81 5.85
C THR A 439 -16.42 20.17 6.20
N PRO A 440 -16.94 21.31 5.72
CA PRO A 440 -18.35 21.69 5.86
C PRO A 440 -19.32 20.61 5.35
N SER A 441 -20.12 20.03 6.24
CA SER A 441 -21.08 19.01 5.84
C SER A 441 -22.31 18.92 6.73
N LEU A 442 -23.42 18.50 6.12
CA LEU A 442 -24.64 18.11 6.80
C LEU A 442 -24.94 16.60 6.63
N THR A 443 -23.93 15.83 6.26
CA THR A 443 -23.94 14.36 6.21
C THR A 443 -22.66 13.86 6.85
N LEU A 444 -22.75 13.55 8.14
CA LEU A 444 -21.61 13.17 8.98
C LEU A 444 -21.55 11.63 9.06
N GLY A 445 -20.61 11.01 8.35
CA GLY A 445 -20.49 9.54 8.32
C GLY A 445 -19.90 9.01 9.61
N CYS A 446 -20.47 7.94 10.19
CA CYS A 446 -20.02 7.38 11.47
C CYS A 446 -19.01 6.22 11.35
N GLY A 447 -18.48 5.96 10.16
CA GLY A 447 -17.56 4.86 9.89
C GLY A 447 -18.11 3.47 10.23
N SER A 448 -17.23 2.46 10.17
CA SER A 448 -17.60 1.07 10.44
C SER A 448 -18.17 0.87 11.85
N MET A 449 -17.78 1.74 12.79
CA MET A 449 -18.27 1.76 14.17
C MET A 449 -19.76 2.08 14.27
N GLY A 450 -20.26 2.97 13.40
CA GLY A 450 -21.68 3.32 13.29
C GLY A 450 -22.41 2.60 12.15
N GLY A 451 -21.81 1.57 11.55
CA GLY A 451 -22.39 0.86 10.40
C GLY A 451 -22.39 1.70 9.11
N ASN A 452 -21.39 2.56 8.91
CA ASN A 452 -21.24 3.39 7.73
C ASN A 452 -19.92 3.13 6.97
N SER A 453 -19.90 3.50 5.70
CA SER A 453 -18.77 3.31 4.77
C SER A 453 -17.62 4.32 4.95
N THR A 454 -17.88 5.46 5.59
CA THR A 454 -16.86 6.49 5.84
C THR A 454 -17.06 7.17 7.20
N THR A 455 -15.96 7.64 7.79
CA THR A 455 -15.95 8.59 8.92
C THR A 455 -15.86 10.03 8.45
N ASP A 456 -15.91 10.33 7.15
CA ASP A 456 -15.76 11.70 6.67
C ASP A 456 -16.99 12.55 6.96
N ASN A 457 -16.77 13.86 7.02
CA ASN A 457 -17.80 14.81 6.66
C ASN A 457 -17.97 14.71 5.13
N VAL A 458 -19.07 14.14 4.66
CA VAL A 458 -19.25 13.83 3.23
C VAL A 458 -19.16 15.11 2.40
N SER A 459 -18.38 15.07 1.32
CA SER A 459 -18.20 16.17 0.36
C SER A 459 -17.89 15.63 -1.04
N VAL A 460 -17.38 16.46 -1.95
CA VAL A 460 -17.18 16.16 -3.38
C VAL A 460 -16.22 15.00 -3.64
N GLY A 461 -15.19 14.82 -2.78
CA GLY A 461 -14.25 13.70 -2.89
C GLY A 461 -14.92 12.34 -2.75
N ASN A 462 -16.05 12.26 -2.03
CA ASN A 462 -16.83 11.03 -1.87
C ASN A 462 -17.77 10.75 -3.04
N LEU A 463 -17.94 11.70 -3.97
CA LEU A 463 -18.89 11.62 -5.09
C LEU A 463 -18.22 11.47 -6.47
N ILE A 464 -16.94 11.14 -6.49
CA ILE A 464 -16.19 10.80 -7.71
C ILE A 464 -15.50 9.43 -7.57
N ASN A 465 -15.41 8.73 -8.70
CA ASN A 465 -14.44 7.66 -8.89
C ASN A 465 -13.13 8.27 -9.40
N VAL A 466 -12.00 7.73 -8.92
CA VAL A 466 -10.67 8.18 -9.37
C VAL A 466 -10.02 7.10 -10.24
N LYS A 467 -9.97 7.34 -11.55
CA LYS A 467 -9.27 6.50 -12.51
C LYS A 467 -7.78 6.82 -12.49
N ARG A 468 -6.94 5.80 -12.27
CA ARG A 468 -5.47 5.94 -12.33
C ARG A 468 -4.95 5.44 -13.66
N VAL A 469 -4.28 6.31 -14.41
CA VAL A 469 -3.50 5.98 -15.61
C VAL A 469 -2.04 5.86 -15.18
N ALA A 470 -1.43 4.69 -15.35
CA ALA A 470 -0.04 4.44 -14.95
C ALA A 470 0.81 4.13 -16.21
N HIS A 471 1.96 4.78 -16.33
CA HIS A 471 2.89 4.60 -17.44
C HIS A 471 3.96 3.54 -17.11
N ARG A 472 4.46 2.85 -18.16
CA ARG A 472 5.64 1.98 -18.02
C ARG A 472 6.80 2.84 -17.53
N LYS A 473 7.49 2.37 -16.50
CA LYS A 473 8.67 3.04 -15.94
C LYS A 473 9.81 2.06 -15.81
N ASP A 474 10.99 2.52 -16.21
CA ASP A 474 12.22 1.77 -16.01
C ASP A 474 12.65 1.80 -14.56
N ARG A 475 13.22 0.69 -14.11
CA ARG A 475 13.83 0.64 -12.79
C ARG A 475 15.17 1.36 -12.85
N MET A 476 15.51 2.14 -11.82
CA MET A 476 16.89 2.61 -11.67
C MET A 476 17.83 1.40 -11.60
N LYS A 477 18.87 1.34 -12.43
CA LYS A 477 19.98 0.37 -12.29
C LYS A 477 21.12 1.04 -11.54
N TRP A 478 21.93 0.24 -10.84
CA TRP A 478 23.13 0.71 -10.15
C TRP A 478 24.34 0.00 -10.73
N PHE A 479 25.47 0.70 -10.69
CA PHE A 479 26.77 0.12 -10.96
C PHE A 479 27.61 0.28 -9.70
N LYS A 480 27.73 -0.81 -8.93
CA LYS A 480 28.47 -0.87 -7.67
C LYS A 480 29.63 -1.85 -7.81
N ILE A 481 30.81 -1.37 -7.48
CA ILE A 481 32.10 -2.07 -7.47
C ILE A 481 32.91 -1.54 -6.27
N PRO A 482 34.03 -2.18 -5.88
CA PRO A 482 34.91 -1.63 -4.86
C PRO A 482 35.33 -0.19 -5.18
N GLN A 483 35.47 0.63 -4.14
CA GLN A 483 35.84 2.04 -4.31
C GLN A 483 37.27 2.18 -4.86
N LYS A 484 38.13 1.20 -4.58
CA LYS A 484 39.55 1.21 -4.99
C LYS A 484 39.93 -0.16 -5.53
N VAL A 485 40.48 -0.16 -6.74
CA VAL A 485 41.02 -1.37 -7.38
C VAL A 485 42.46 -1.08 -7.77
N TYR A 486 43.40 -1.76 -7.14
CA TYR A 486 44.83 -1.71 -7.47
C TYR A 486 45.17 -2.92 -8.31
N PHE A 487 45.93 -2.77 -9.38
CA PHE A 487 46.30 -3.84 -10.29
C PHE A 487 47.74 -3.64 -10.78
N GLU A 488 48.25 -4.59 -11.57
CA GLU A 488 49.65 -4.74 -12.00
C GLU A 488 50.54 -5.48 -10.98
N TYR A 489 51.70 -5.95 -11.48
CA TYR A 489 52.73 -6.60 -10.68
C TYR A 489 53.22 -5.71 -9.54
N GLY A 490 53.24 -6.26 -8.32
CA GLY A 490 53.70 -5.57 -7.12
C GLY A 490 52.66 -4.60 -6.55
N SER A 491 51.41 -4.65 -7.02
CA SER A 491 50.29 -3.87 -6.48
C SER A 491 50.03 -4.12 -4.98
N LEU A 492 50.47 -5.27 -4.45
CA LEU A 492 50.51 -5.56 -3.00
C LEU A 492 51.18 -4.45 -2.16
N GLN A 493 52.10 -3.67 -2.75
CA GLN A 493 52.73 -2.54 -2.07
C GLN A 493 51.74 -1.53 -1.48
N TYR A 494 50.50 -1.46 -1.99
CA TYR A 494 49.48 -0.56 -1.47
C TYR A 494 49.16 -0.82 0.01
N LEU A 495 49.29 -2.06 0.49
CA LEU A 495 49.09 -2.40 1.91
C LEU A 495 49.97 -1.55 2.84
N SER A 496 51.19 -1.21 2.41
CA SER A 496 52.11 -0.34 3.16
C SER A 496 51.69 1.14 3.22
N LYS A 497 50.65 1.53 2.48
CA LYS A 497 50.08 2.89 2.46
C LYS A 497 48.74 2.97 3.17
N MET A 498 48.22 1.86 3.68
CA MET A 498 46.95 1.82 4.39
C MET A 498 47.05 2.50 5.74
N LYS A 499 45.90 3.02 6.21
CA LYS A 499 45.74 3.60 7.54
C LYS A 499 44.92 2.63 8.37
N GLY A 500 45.47 2.20 9.51
CA GLY A 500 44.84 1.29 10.46
C GLY A 500 45.85 0.88 11.53
N LYS A 501 45.38 0.17 12.54
CA LYS A 501 46.21 -0.31 13.66
C LYS A 501 46.30 -1.83 13.70
N LYS A 502 45.27 -2.53 13.24
CA LYS A 502 45.10 -3.98 13.44
C LYS A 502 44.54 -4.65 12.19
N ALA A 503 45.37 -5.44 11.52
CA ALA A 503 44.98 -6.22 10.34
C ALA A 503 44.70 -7.69 10.68
N PHE A 504 43.52 -8.19 10.31
CA PHE A 504 43.18 -9.60 10.41
C PHE A 504 43.23 -10.25 9.04
N ILE A 505 44.17 -11.16 8.84
CA ILE A 505 44.42 -11.84 7.55
C ILE A 505 43.63 -13.14 7.53
N VAL A 506 42.66 -13.25 6.63
CA VAL A 506 41.86 -14.46 6.40
C VAL A 506 42.37 -15.16 5.15
N THR A 507 42.73 -16.43 5.27
CA THR A 507 43.35 -17.21 4.20
C THR A 507 43.09 -18.71 4.37
N ASP A 508 43.45 -19.51 3.37
CA ASP A 508 43.47 -20.96 3.46
C ASP A 508 44.89 -21.50 3.78
N PRO A 509 45.03 -22.79 4.21
CA PRO A 509 46.32 -23.38 4.56
C PRO A 509 47.27 -23.54 3.36
N PHE A 510 46.75 -23.55 2.14
CA PHE A 510 47.56 -23.72 0.93
C PHE A 510 48.30 -22.42 0.58
N MET A 511 47.67 -21.25 0.75
CA MET A 511 48.33 -19.94 0.57
C MET A 511 49.49 -19.73 1.56
N VAL A 512 49.36 -20.23 2.80
CA VAL A 512 50.45 -20.25 3.79
C VAL A 512 51.62 -21.09 3.26
N LYS A 513 51.34 -22.30 2.75
CA LYS A 513 52.38 -23.19 2.20
C LYS A 513 53.10 -22.62 0.98
N LEU A 514 52.42 -21.80 0.18
CA LEU A 514 53.00 -21.12 -0.99
C LEU A 514 53.83 -19.88 -0.64
N GLY A 515 53.85 -19.44 0.62
CA GLY A 515 54.61 -18.27 1.04
C GLY A 515 53.92 -16.93 0.71
N PHE A 516 52.62 -16.93 0.41
CA PHE A 516 51.91 -15.72 -0.03
C PHE A 516 51.49 -14.83 1.14
N VAL A 517 51.22 -15.42 2.30
CA VAL A 517 50.88 -14.68 3.52
C VAL A 517 52.08 -13.82 3.95
N GLU A 518 53.29 -14.33 3.81
CA GLU A 518 54.55 -13.65 4.10
C GLU A 518 54.74 -12.42 3.20
N LYS A 519 54.27 -12.45 1.93
CA LYS A 519 54.29 -11.28 1.04
C LYS A 519 53.36 -10.17 1.53
N VAL A 520 52.19 -10.54 2.07
CA VAL A 520 51.24 -9.60 2.70
C VAL A 520 51.85 -9.01 3.97
N ILE A 521 52.35 -9.86 4.87
CA ILE A 521 53.02 -9.45 6.12
C ILE A 521 54.17 -8.49 5.83
N TYR A 522 55.02 -8.81 4.85
CA TYR A 522 56.15 -7.97 4.47
C TYR A 522 55.74 -6.52 4.12
N GLN A 523 54.55 -6.31 3.56
CA GLN A 523 54.05 -4.96 3.27
C GLN A 523 53.42 -4.31 4.51
N LEU A 524 52.73 -5.09 5.35
CA LEU A 524 52.12 -4.59 6.59
C LEU A 524 53.17 -4.21 7.64
N GLU A 525 54.32 -4.89 7.71
CA GLU A 525 55.41 -4.57 8.65
C GLU A 525 56.13 -3.24 8.33
N LYS A 526 55.91 -2.67 7.14
CA LYS A 526 56.45 -1.34 6.78
C LYS A 526 55.74 -0.18 7.47
N ILE A 527 54.62 -0.46 8.14
CA ILE A 527 53.81 0.49 8.90
C ILE A 527 53.60 -0.06 10.33
N PRO A 528 53.36 0.81 11.33
CA PRO A 528 53.15 0.36 12.71
C PRO A 528 51.76 -0.29 12.87
N MET A 529 51.64 -1.55 12.46
CA MET A 529 50.39 -2.32 12.41
C MET A 529 50.57 -3.69 13.06
N GLU A 530 49.70 -4.02 14.02
CA GLU A 530 49.59 -5.38 14.54
C GLU A 530 48.79 -6.24 13.56
N TYR A 531 49.12 -7.53 13.44
CA TYR A 531 48.36 -8.44 12.60
C TYR A 531 48.13 -9.81 13.25
N GLN A 532 47.02 -10.44 12.89
CA GLN A 532 46.67 -11.81 13.25
C GLN A 532 46.25 -12.59 12.00
N ILE A 533 46.61 -13.87 11.92
CA ILE A 533 46.32 -14.74 10.77
C ILE A 533 45.27 -15.77 11.19
N PHE A 534 44.25 -15.92 10.34
CA PHE A 534 43.29 -17.02 10.37
C PHE A 534 43.43 -17.80 9.06
N SER A 535 44.02 -18.98 9.13
CA SER A 535 44.34 -19.81 7.97
C SER A 535 43.44 -21.04 7.80
N ASP A 536 42.38 -21.17 8.59
CA ASP A 536 41.58 -22.39 8.68
C ASP A 536 40.45 -22.46 7.66
N VAL A 537 40.48 -21.63 6.61
CA VAL A 537 39.42 -21.64 5.59
C VAL A 537 39.55 -22.85 4.67
N GLU A 538 38.52 -23.69 4.67
CA GLU A 538 38.40 -24.84 3.77
C GLU A 538 37.78 -24.45 2.40
N PRO A 539 37.99 -25.26 1.34
CA PRO A 539 37.20 -25.16 0.12
C PRO A 539 35.70 -25.30 0.42
N ASP A 540 34.86 -24.50 -0.24
CA ASP A 540 33.41 -24.42 0.03
C ASP A 540 33.10 -24.11 1.52
N PRO A 541 33.50 -22.93 2.01
CA PRO A 541 33.62 -22.62 3.44
C PRO A 541 32.30 -22.76 4.18
N SER A 542 32.37 -23.26 5.42
CA SER A 542 31.19 -23.51 6.23
C SER A 542 30.76 -22.33 7.10
N VAL A 543 29.49 -22.34 7.52
CA VAL A 543 28.94 -21.40 8.52
C VAL A 543 29.75 -21.46 9.82
N GLU A 544 30.20 -22.65 10.22
CA GLU A 544 31.03 -22.86 11.40
C GLU A 544 32.40 -22.18 11.29
N THR A 545 33.04 -22.24 10.11
CA THR A 545 34.32 -21.56 9.85
C THR A 545 34.15 -20.04 9.92
N VAL A 546 33.05 -19.51 9.37
CA VAL A 546 32.71 -18.08 9.47
C VAL A 546 32.55 -17.64 10.92
N HIS A 547 31.83 -18.40 11.75
CA HIS A 547 31.67 -18.06 13.17
C HIS A 547 32.98 -18.16 13.95
N LYS A 548 33.84 -19.15 13.66
CA LYS A 548 35.17 -19.26 14.28
C LYS A 548 36.04 -18.05 13.96
N GLY A 549 36.13 -17.67 12.69
CA GLY A 549 36.89 -16.48 12.27
C GLY A 549 36.33 -15.19 12.89
N CYS A 550 35.00 -15.03 12.93
CA CYS A 550 34.35 -13.90 13.59
C CYS A 550 34.64 -13.85 15.10
N ALA A 551 34.66 -14.99 15.80
CA ALA A 551 35.01 -15.04 17.22
C ALA A 551 36.45 -14.57 17.47
N GLU A 552 37.40 -14.94 16.60
CA GLU A 552 38.77 -14.45 16.67
C GLU A 552 38.89 -12.95 16.33
N MET A 553 38.15 -12.47 15.32
CA MET A 553 38.07 -11.03 15.03
C MET A 553 37.50 -10.23 16.22
N ASN A 554 36.49 -10.74 16.91
CA ASN A 554 35.92 -10.09 18.10
C ASN A 554 36.94 -9.99 19.26
N LYS A 555 37.83 -10.98 19.42
CA LYS A 555 38.91 -10.92 20.42
C LYS A 555 40.02 -9.95 20.02
N PHE A 556 40.41 -9.95 18.74
CA PHE A 556 41.53 -9.15 18.24
C PHE A 556 41.17 -7.67 18.07
N GLY A 557 39.95 -7.40 17.60
CA GLY A 557 39.41 -6.09 17.28
C GLY A 557 40.09 -5.43 16.07
N PRO A 558 40.08 -6.05 14.87
CA PRO A 558 40.71 -5.47 13.69
C PRO A 558 39.96 -4.26 13.15
N ASP A 559 40.71 -3.30 12.63
CA ASP A 559 40.19 -2.19 11.80
C ASP A 559 40.45 -2.39 10.30
N ILE A 560 41.19 -3.44 9.93
CA ILE A 560 41.39 -3.91 8.57
C ILE A 560 41.21 -5.43 8.52
N ILE A 561 40.45 -5.92 7.55
CA ILE A 561 40.36 -7.35 7.23
C ILE A 561 41.00 -7.55 5.85
N VAL A 562 42.00 -8.42 5.76
CA VAL A 562 42.67 -8.77 4.51
C VAL A 562 42.30 -10.21 4.14
N ALA A 563 41.45 -10.36 3.13
CA ALA A 563 41.14 -11.66 2.55
C ALA A 563 42.15 -11.99 1.44
N LEU A 564 42.99 -13.02 1.68
CA LEU A 564 43.98 -13.51 0.73
C LEU A 564 43.62 -14.93 0.32
N GLY A 565 43.32 -15.16 -0.95
CA GLY A 565 43.08 -16.51 -1.46
C GLY A 565 42.16 -16.55 -2.67
N GLY A 566 41.67 -17.75 -3.00
CA GLY A 566 40.62 -17.91 -4.01
C GLY A 566 39.24 -17.50 -3.48
N GLY A 567 38.19 -17.72 -4.29
CA GLY A 567 36.81 -17.35 -3.93
C GLY A 567 36.35 -17.88 -2.57
N SER A 568 36.71 -19.11 -2.18
CA SER A 568 36.38 -19.66 -0.86
C SER A 568 36.95 -18.85 0.31
N ALA A 569 38.20 -18.40 0.23
CA ALA A 569 38.82 -17.59 1.27
C ALA A 569 38.16 -16.20 1.38
N ILE A 570 37.89 -15.58 0.23
CA ILE A 570 37.27 -14.25 0.17
C ILE A 570 35.82 -14.29 0.65
N ASP A 571 35.04 -15.27 0.22
CA ASP A 571 33.64 -15.43 0.61
C ASP A 571 33.50 -15.72 2.12
N ALA A 572 34.37 -16.58 2.67
CA ALA A 572 34.43 -16.81 4.11
C ALA A 572 34.75 -15.52 4.87
N ALA A 573 35.73 -14.74 4.39
CA ALA A 573 36.11 -13.47 4.98
C ALA A 573 34.95 -12.44 4.93
N LYS A 574 34.18 -12.37 3.83
CA LYS A 574 32.98 -11.52 3.75
C LYS A 574 31.93 -11.92 4.79
N GLY A 575 31.72 -13.22 4.97
CA GLY A 575 30.85 -13.74 6.03
C GLY A 575 31.34 -13.33 7.42
N MET A 576 32.65 -13.47 7.69
CA MET A 576 33.25 -13.07 8.97
C MET A 576 33.09 -11.56 9.19
N TRP A 577 33.33 -10.75 8.17
CA TRP A 577 33.18 -9.29 8.20
C TRP A 577 31.74 -8.88 8.53
N LEU A 578 30.74 -9.48 7.88
CA LEU A 578 29.33 -9.23 8.14
C LEU A 578 28.95 -9.43 9.62
N PHE A 579 29.31 -10.60 10.18
CA PHE A 579 29.00 -10.91 11.57
C PHE A 579 29.87 -10.15 12.58
N TYR A 580 31.09 -9.75 12.20
CA TYR A 580 31.96 -8.93 13.03
C TYR A 580 31.43 -7.49 13.17
N GLU A 581 30.91 -6.93 12.08
CA GLU A 581 30.27 -5.60 12.07
C GLU A 581 28.92 -5.61 12.81
N ASN A 582 28.12 -6.67 12.64
CA ASN A 582 26.74 -6.76 13.12
C ASN A 582 26.46 -8.13 13.77
N PRO A 583 26.84 -8.33 15.05
CA PRO A 583 26.73 -9.61 15.74
C PRO A 583 25.30 -10.06 16.04
N GLU A 584 24.32 -9.16 15.97
CA GLU A 584 22.90 -9.42 16.23
C GLU A 584 22.17 -10.10 15.06
N ILE A 585 22.84 -10.27 13.93
CA ILE A 585 22.24 -10.83 12.72
C ILE A 585 22.20 -12.34 12.76
N GLU A 586 21.03 -12.89 12.44
CA GLU A 586 20.82 -14.33 12.26
C GLU A 586 21.05 -14.73 10.80
N PHE A 587 21.90 -15.74 10.57
CA PHE A 587 22.23 -16.25 9.22
C PHE A 587 20.99 -16.66 8.42
N GLU A 588 19.98 -17.22 9.09
CA GLU A 588 18.73 -17.69 8.47
C GLU A 588 17.92 -16.55 7.82
N SER A 589 18.10 -15.31 8.26
CA SER A 589 17.45 -14.13 7.66
C SER A 589 18.12 -13.68 6.37
N LEU A 590 19.41 -14.00 6.19
CA LEU A 590 20.23 -13.53 5.06
C LEU A 590 19.99 -14.33 3.77
N ARG A 591 19.54 -15.59 3.89
CA ARG A 591 19.29 -16.53 2.79
C ARG A 591 17.96 -16.32 2.04
N GLN A 592 17.20 -15.27 2.37
CA GLN A 592 15.92 -15.01 1.72
C GLN A 592 16.10 -14.60 0.26
N LYS A 593 15.31 -15.23 -0.62
CA LYS A 593 15.23 -14.89 -2.04
C LYS A 593 14.61 -13.52 -2.28
N PHE A 594 14.93 -12.97 -3.43
CA PHE A 594 14.37 -11.71 -3.88
C PHE A 594 14.14 -11.68 -5.39
N ALA A 595 13.06 -11.02 -5.80
CA ALA A 595 12.85 -10.64 -7.20
C ALA A 595 13.59 -9.33 -7.57
N ASP A 596 13.95 -8.54 -6.55
CA ASP A 596 14.72 -7.30 -6.69
C ASP A 596 15.57 -7.13 -5.42
N ILE A 597 16.89 -7.05 -5.56
CA ILE A 597 17.84 -6.96 -4.44
C ILE A 597 17.57 -5.73 -3.55
N ARG A 598 16.80 -4.74 -4.03
CA ARG A 598 16.45 -3.53 -3.27
C ARG A 598 15.13 -3.64 -2.51
N LYS A 599 14.28 -4.62 -2.83
CA LYS A 599 12.94 -4.79 -2.24
C LYS A 599 12.88 -6.04 -1.36
N ARG A 600 13.99 -6.34 -0.68
CA ARG A 600 14.08 -7.48 0.23
C ARG A 600 13.23 -7.24 1.48
N ALA A 601 12.66 -8.31 2.02
CA ALA A 601 11.98 -8.26 3.30
C ALA A 601 12.99 -8.05 4.45
N PHE A 602 14.19 -8.64 4.33
CA PHE A 602 15.32 -8.40 5.21
C PHE A 602 16.36 -7.51 4.53
N LYS A 603 16.74 -6.39 5.16
CA LYS A 603 17.75 -5.46 4.66
C LYS A 603 19.08 -5.75 5.34
N PHE A 604 20.14 -5.95 4.56
CA PHE A 604 21.48 -6.09 5.13
C PHE A 604 21.89 -4.79 5.84
N PRO A 605 22.62 -4.90 6.96
CA PRO A 605 23.16 -3.74 7.65
C PRO A 605 24.24 -3.10 6.79
N GLN A 606 24.55 -1.84 7.08
CA GLN A 606 25.69 -1.19 6.48
C GLN A 606 27.00 -1.79 7.02
N LEU A 607 27.91 -2.20 6.13
CA LEU A 607 29.25 -2.69 6.49
C LEU A 607 30.31 -1.59 6.38
N GLY A 608 31.54 -1.89 6.82
CA GLY A 608 32.69 -0.97 6.72
C GLY A 608 32.77 0.08 7.82
N LYS A 609 32.07 -0.10 8.95
CA LYS A 609 32.09 0.86 10.08
C LYS A 609 33.18 0.54 11.08
N ARG A 610 33.42 -0.73 11.36
CA ARG A 610 34.46 -1.23 12.27
C ARG A 610 35.74 -1.53 11.53
N ALA A 611 35.66 -2.17 10.36
CA ALA A 611 36.83 -2.59 9.60
C ALA A 611 36.70 -2.32 8.10
N THR A 612 37.80 -1.87 7.48
CA THR A 612 37.94 -1.83 6.02
C THR A 612 38.24 -3.22 5.48
N PHE A 613 37.49 -3.67 4.48
CA PHE A 613 37.67 -4.99 3.86
C PHE A 613 38.51 -4.92 2.59
N VAL A 614 39.63 -5.64 2.58
CA VAL A 614 40.56 -5.74 1.45
C VAL A 614 40.53 -7.16 0.89
N ALA A 615 40.22 -7.31 -0.40
CA ALA A 615 40.22 -8.58 -1.09
C ALA A 615 41.41 -8.71 -2.05
N ILE A 616 42.14 -9.81 -1.94
CA ILE A 616 43.35 -10.11 -2.72
C ILE A 616 43.20 -11.51 -3.33
N PRO A 617 42.73 -11.61 -4.59
CA PRO A 617 42.53 -12.91 -5.24
C PRO A 617 43.85 -13.59 -5.58
N THR A 618 43.92 -14.90 -5.37
CA THR A 618 45.06 -15.75 -5.77
C THR A 618 44.71 -16.75 -6.87
N THR A 619 43.51 -16.63 -7.42
CA THR A 619 43.02 -17.34 -8.61
C THR A 619 42.34 -16.36 -9.57
N SER A 620 42.23 -16.73 -10.84
CA SER A 620 41.59 -15.89 -11.88
C SER A 620 40.32 -16.57 -12.39
N GLY A 621 39.23 -16.50 -11.61
CA GLY A 621 37.96 -17.16 -11.94
C GLY A 621 36.73 -16.46 -11.36
N THR A 622 36.62 -16.42 -10.04
CA THR A 622 35.35 -16.11 -9.35
C THR A 622 34.98 -14.62 -9.34
N GLY A 623 35.96 -13.72 -9.41
CA GLY A 623 35.72 -12.28 -9.25
C GLY A 623 35.25 -11.89 -7.84
N SER A 624 35.40 -12.77 -6.83
CA SER A 624 34.95 -12.56 -5.45
C SER A 624 35.48 -11.27 -4.83
N GLU A 625 36.62 -10.77 -5.30
CA GLU A 625 37.26 -9.53 -4.85
C GLU A 625 36.52 -8.24 -5.24
N VAL A 626 35.58 -8.31 -6.19
CA VAL A 626 34.80 -7.15 -6.67
C VAL A 626 33.30 -7.33 -6.57
N THR A 627 32.82 -8.51 -6.18
CA THR A 627 31.40 -8.85 -6.22
C THR A 627 30.69 -8.69 -4.89
N ALA A 628 29.37 -8.51 -4.96
CA ALA A 628 28.44 -8.46 -3.84
C ALA A 628 27.97 -9.85 -3.36
N PHE A 629 28.67 -10.93 -3.78
CA PHE A 629 28.28 -12.30 -3.49
C PHE A 629 29.25 -12.98 -2.52
N ALA A 630 28.72 -13.88 -1.70
CA ALA A 630 29.49 -14.83 -0.90
C ALA A 630 28.75 -16.17 -0.81
N VAL A 631 29.42 -17.27 -1.11
CA VAL A 631 28.83 -18.62 -1.02
C VAL A 631 29.30 -19.30 0.26
N ILE A 632 28.36 -19.56 1.18
CA ILE A 632 28.63 -20.22 2.46
C ILE A 632 27.85 -21.55 2.53
N THR A 633 28.53 -22.62 2.90
CA THR A 633 27.96 -23.97 2.98
C THR A 633 27.42 -24.27 4.38
N ASP A 634 26.18 -24.73 4.45
CA ASP A 634 25.64 -25.39 5.65
C ASP A 634 25.88 -26.90 5.51
N LYS A 635 26.89 -27.38 6.23
CA LYS A 635 27.31 -28.78 6.21
C LYS A 635 26.31 -29.72 6.88
N VAL A 636 25.45 -29.21 7.77
CA VAL A 636 24.41 -29.99 8.44
C VAL A 636 23.26 -30.29 7.47
N LYS A 637 22.82 -29.28 6.70
CA LYS A 637 21.75 -29.43 5.71
C LYS A 637 22.28 -29.88 4.34
N ASN A 638 23.59 -29.86 4.12
CA ASN A 638 24.27 -30.11 2.85
C ASN A 638 23.78 -29.16 1.73
N ILE A 639 23.65 -27.87 2.05
CA ILE A 639 23.15 -26.83 1.15
C ILE A 639 24.19 -25.70 1.06
N LYS A 640 24.46 -25.21 -0.15
CA LYS A 640 25.23 -23.97 -0.37
C LYS A 640 24.28 -22.77 -0.40
N TYR A 641 24.53 -21.77 0.43
CA TYR A 641 23.74 -20.54 0.48
C TYR A 641 24.50 -19.39 -0.19
N PRO A 642 24.04 -18.90 -1.35
CA PRO A 642 24.54 -17.67 -1.92
C PRO A 642 23.96 -16.49 -1.13
N LEU A 643 24.83 -15.77 -0.43
CA LEU A 643 24.53 -14.45 0.12
C LEU A 643 24.79 -13.41 -0.98
N ALA A 644 23.80 -12.56 -1.24
CA ALA A 644 23.85 -11.56 -2.29
C ALA A 644 23.35 -10.23 -1.76
N ASP A 645 24.25 -9.30 -1.48
CA ASP A 645 23.91 -7.93 -1.10
C ASP A 645 25.05 -6.98 -1.41
N TYR A 646 24.74 -5.78 -1.90
CA TYR A 646 25.76 -4.79 -2.26
C TYR A 646 26.63 -4.37 -1.06
N GLU A 647 26.14 -4.53 0.17
CA GLU A 647 26.93 -4.31 1.38
C GLU A 647 28.10 -5.28 1.52
N LEU A 648 28.06 -6.46 0.87
CA LEU A 648 29.16 -7.43 0.84
C LEU A 648 30.26 -7.11 -0.18
N THR A 649 30.12 -6.01 -0.92
CA THR A 649 31.14 -5.58 -1.89
C THR A 649 32.41 -5.15 -1.13
N PRO A 650 33.59 -5.69 -1.45
CA PRO A 650 34.84 -5.26 -0.81
C PRO A 650 35.09 -3.75 -0.93
N ASP A 651 35.71 -3.14 0.08
CA ASP A 651 36.10 -1.73 0.01
C ASP A 651 37.27 -1.52 -0.97
N ILE A 652 38.21 -2.46 -0.96
CA ILE A 652 39.45 -2.43 -1.74
C ILE A 652 39.70 -3.80 -2.37
N ALA A 653 40.03 -3.81 -3.66
CA ALA A 653 40.53 -4.99 -4.36
C ALA A 653 42.01 -4.77 -4.79
N ILE A 654 42.86 -5.77 -4.62
CA ILE A 654 44.27 -5.74 -5.05
C ILE A 654 44.54 -6.93 -5.97
N ILE A 655 44.64 -6.67 -7.27
CA ILE A 655 44.76 -7.63 -8.36
C ILE A 655 46.25 -7.77 -8.72
N ASP A 656 47.02 -8.55 -7.94
CA ASP A 656 48.46 -8.75 -8.16
C ASP A 656 48.74 -10.04 -8.97
N PRO A 657 49.17 -9.94 -10.25
CA PRO A 657 49.43 -11.10 -11.08
C PRO A 657 50.53 -12.03 -10.57
N GLU A 658 51.38 -11.59 -9.65
CA GLU A 658 52.40 -12.45 -9.05
C GLU A 658 51.79 -13.63 -8.28
N LEU A 659 50.59 -13.45 -7.72
CA LEU A 659 49.90 -14.44 -6.90
C LEU A 659 49.22 -15.55 -7.70
N VAL A 660 49.17 -15.44 -9.03
CA VAL A 660 48.52 -16.44 -9.91
C VAL A 660 49.51 -17.24 -10.77
N LEU A 661 50.82 -16.99 -10.65
CA LEU A 661 51.86 -17.69 -11.43
C LEU A 661 52.00 -19.18 -11.06
N SER A 662 51.65 -19.55 -9.83
CA SER A 662 51.75 -20.94 -9.32
C SER A 662 50.50 -21.78 -9.61
N VAL A 663 49.45 -21.20 -10.21
CA VAL A 663 48.16 -21.89 -10.41
C VAL A 663 48.32 -23.03 -11.42
N PRO A 664 47.92 -24.27 -11.08
CA PRO A 664 48.05 -25.41 -11.99
C PRO A 664 47.32 -25.23 -13.32
N GLN A 665 47.79 -25.94 -14.35
CA GLN A 665 47.23 -25.89 -15.70
C GLN A 665 45.73 -26.23 -15.74
N SER A 666 45.29 -27.29 -15.04
CA SER A 666 43.88 -27.69 -14.98
C SER A 666 42.99 -26.63 -14.34
N VAL A 667 43.44 -26.02 -13.23
CA VAL A 667 42.72 -24.93 -12.56
C VAL A 667 42.66 -23.70 -13.45
N THR A 668 43.74 -23.41 -14.19
CA THR A 668 43.80 -22.29 -15.15
C THR A 668 42.75 -22.44 -16.26
N ALA A 669 42.60 -23.65 -16.81
CA ALA A 669 41.55 -23.95 -17.79
C ALA A 669 40.15 -23.76 -17.22
N ASP A 670 39.85 -24.44 -16.09
CA ASP A 670 38.51 -24.43 -15.51
C ASP A 670 38.12 -22.99 -15.08
N THR A 671 38.99 -22.28 -14.36
CA THR A 671 38.71 -20.90 -13.91
C THR A 671 38.67 -19.88 -15.05
N GLY A 672 39.49 -20.04 -16.10
CA GLY A 672 39.43 -19.16 -17.26
C GLY A 672 38.13 -19.30 -18.07
N MET A 673 37.59 -20.52 -18.18
CA MET A 673 36.28 -20.74 -18.80
C MET A 673 35.12 -20.21 -17.95
N ASP A 674 35.29 -20.19 -16.63
CA ASP A 674 34.38 -19.55 -15.70
C ASP A 674 34.28 -18.04 -15.98
N VAL A 675 35.43 -17.37 -16.15
CA VAL A 675 35.48 -15.94 -16.54
C VAL A 675 34.75 -15.70 -17.86
N LEU A 676 34.92 -16.57 -18.86
CA LEU A 676 34.21 -16.44 -20.13
C LEU A 676 32.69 -16.54 -19.94
N THR A 677 32.26 -17.51 -19.13
CA THR A 677 30.85 -17.73 -18.81
C THR A 677 30.26 -16.51 -18.11
N HIS A 678 30.94 -15.99 -17.07
CA HIS A 678 30.54 -14.78 -16.36
C HIS A 678 30.31 -13.60 -17.31
N ALA A 679 31.29 -13.33 -18.19
CA ALA A 679 31.22 -12.22 -19.10
C ALA A 679 30.09 -12.38 -20.14
N ILE A 680 29.93 -13.57 -20.71
CA ILE A 680 28.87 -13.85 -21.68
C ILE A 680 27.48 -13.74 -21.04
N GLU A 681 27.26 -14.35 -19.87
CA GLU A 681 25.97 -14.28 -19.19
C GLU A 681 25.62 -12.86 -18.73
N ALA A 682 26.59 -12.13 -18.18
CA ALA A 682 26.41 -10.72 -17.84
C ALA A 682 26.03 -9.88 -19.06
N TYR A 683 26.65 -10.14 -20.22
CA TYR A 683 26.36 -9.45 -21.48
C TYR A 683 24.94 -9.71 -21.97
N VAL A 684 24.42 -10.93 -21.87
CA VAL A 684 23.06 -11.25 -22.37
C VAL A 684 21.95 -11.13 -21.33
N SER A 685 22.29 -10.86 -20.06
CA SER A 685 21.33 -10.74 -18.98
C SER A 685 20.23 -9.70 -19.25
N VAL A 686 19.03 -9.93 -18.71
CA VAL A 686 17.96 -8.91 -18.73
C VAL A 686 18.35 -7.66 -17.93
N MET A 687 19.36 -7.76 -17.07
CA MET A 687 19.90 -6.66 -16.27
C MET A 687 21.10 -5.97 -16.93
N ALA A 688 21.60 -6.45 -18.07
CA ALA A 688 22.72 -5.85 -18.81
C ALA A 688 22.55 -4.34 -19.06
N SER A 689 23.66 -3.62 -19.15
CA SER A 689 23.74 -2.17 -19.31
C SER A 689 25.06 -1.81 -20.00
N ASP A 690 25.14 -0.63 -20.59
CA ASP A 690 26.36 -0.16 -21.27
C ASP A 690 27.63 -0.29 -20.40
N TYR A 691 27.51 -0.07 -19.07
CA TYR A 691 28.62 -0.24 -18.13
C TYR A 691 29.08 -1.70 -17.98
N THR A 692 28.13 -2.63 -17.86
CA THR A 692 28.45 -4.06 -17.74
C THR A 692 28.89 -4.65 -19.07
N ASP A 693 28.35 -4.13 -20.17
CA ASP A 693 28.64 -4.57 -21.54
C ASP A 693 30.10 -4.26 -21.90
N ALA A 694 30.56 -3.03 -21.66
CA ALA A 694 31.95 -2.65 -21.90
C ALA A 694 32.96 -3.55 -21.16
N LEU A 695 32.65 -3.92 -19.92
CA LEU A 695 33.48 -4.81 -19.11
C LEU A 695 33.43 -6.25 -19.62
N ALA A 696 32.24 -6.75 -19.95
CA ALA A 696 32.02 -8.10 -20.46
C ALA A 696 32.71 -8.29 -21.82
N GLU A 697 32.53 -7.38 -22.76
CA GLU A 697 33.17 -7.43 -24.08
C GLU A 697 34.70 -7.47 -23.97
N LYS A 698 35.28 -6.60 -23.13
CA LYS A 698 36.73 -6.57 -22.92
C LYS A 698 37.22 -7.86 -22.27
N ALA A 699 36.50 -8.41 -21.29
CA ALA A 699 36.81 -9.68 -20.68
C ALA A 699 36.77 -10.82 -21.71
N ILE A 700 35.69 -10.95 -22.48
CA ILE A 700 35.52 -11.99 -23.52
C ILE A 700 36.70 -11.98 -24.50
N LYS A 701 37.02 -10.81 -25.08
CA LYS A 701 38.13 -10.68 -26.02
C LYS A 701 39.47 -11.09 -25.40
N THR A 702 39.70 -10.67 -24.15
CA THR A 702 40.94 -10.98 -23.42
C THR A 702 41.05 -12.47 -23.11
N VAL A 703 39.96 -13.14 -22.74
CA VAL A 703 39.94 -14.58 -22.46
C VAL A 703 40.29 -15.39 -23.70
N PHE A 704 39.65 -15.11 -24.85
CA PHE A 704 39.95 -15.82 -26.11
C PHE A 704 41.41 -15.67 -26.54
N GLU A 705 42.03 -14.51 -26.29
CA GLU A 705 43.42 -14.23 -26.68
C GLU A 705 44.44 -14.87 -25.73
N PHE A 706 44.23 -14.76 -24.40
CA PHE A 706 45.27 -15.07 -23.41
C PHE A 706 45.08 -16.37 -22.65
N LEU A 707 43.86 -16.92 -22.54
CA LEU A 707 43.63 -18.17 -21.81
C LEU A 707 44.43 -19.36 -22.39
N PRO A 708 44.46 -19.60 -23.72
CA PRO A 708 45.26 -20.69 -24.28
C PRO A 708 46.76 -20.54 -23.97
N ARG A 709 47.26 -19.30 -23.89
CA ARG A 709 48.67 -19.01 -23.56
C ARG A 709 48.96 -19.32 -22.10
N ALA A 710 48.16 -18.80 -21.18
CA ALA A 710 48.31 -19.04 -19.74
C ALA A 710 48.17 -20.53 -19.37
N TYR A 711 47.36 -21.27 -20.13
CA TYR A 711 47.22 -22.72 -19.98
C TYR A 711 48.47 -23.48 -20.45
N ARG A 712 49.01 -23.16 -21.64
CA ARG A 712 50.17 -23.87 -22.21
C ARG A 712 51.47 -23.56 -21.47
N ASP A 713 51.64 -22.30 -21.05
CA ASP A 713 52.78 -21.84 -20.27
C ASP A 713 52.29 -21.07 -19.03
N GLY A 714 52.26 -21.77 -17.89
CA GLY A 714 51.85 -21.17 -16.62
C GLY A 714 52.75 -20.04 -16.14
N GLN A 715 53.95 -19.87 -16.72
CA GLN A 715 54.91 -18.81 -16.43
C GLN A 715 54.81 -17.63 -17.41
N ASP A 716 53.91 -17.65 -18.39
CA ASP A 716 53.63 -16.50 -19.27
C ASP A 716 53.00 -15.36 -18.45
N LYS A 717 53.87 -14.47 -17.98
CA LYS A 717 53.51 -13.34 -17.10
C LYS A 717 52.41 -12.47 -17.71
N LEU A 718 52.52 -12.16 -18.99
CA LEU A 718 51.54 -11.32 -19.67
C LEU A 718 50.19 -12.03 -19.75
N ALA A 719 50.16 -13.31 -20.12
CA ALA A 719 48.91 -14.05 -20.19
C ALA A 719 48.23 -14.19 -18.81
N ARG A 720 49.01 -14.40 -17.75
CA ARG A 720 48.53 -14.46 -16.37
C ARG A 720 47.94 -13.13 -15.90
N GLU A 721 48.63 -12.03 -16.13
CA GLU A 721 48.15 -10.68 -15.83
C GLU A 721 46.83 -10.39 -16.58
N LYS A 722 46.78 -10.68 -17.88
CA LYS A 722 45.58 -10.42 -18.69
C LYS A 722 44.39 -11.27 -18.26
N MET A 723 44.60 -12.55 -17.92
CA MET A 723 43.53 -13.39 -17.37
C MET A 723 43.06 -12.93 -15.99
N HIS A 724 43.97 -12.46 -15.14
CA HIS A 724 43.61 -11.93 -13.82
C HIS A 724 42.76 -10.67 -13.93
N ASN A 725 43.14 -9.75 -14.83
CA ASN A 725 42.35 -8.57 -15.15
C ASN A 725 40.99 -8.93 -15.78
N ALA A 726 40.94 -9.93 -16.68
CA ALA A 726 39.70 -10.39 -17.29
C ALA A 726 38.71 -10.94 -16.24
N SER A 727 39.22 -11.70 -15.27
CA SER A 727 38.41 -12.20 -14.14
C SER A 727 37.80 -11.06 -13.33
N CYS A 728 38.61 -10.06 -12.99
CA CYS A 728 38.16 -8.89 -12.24
C CYS A 728 37.11 -8.08 -13.03
N MET A 729 37.32 -7.83 -14.34
CA MET A 729 36.33 -7.15 -15.19
C MET A 729 35.02 -7.93 -15.32
N ALA A 730 35.09 -9.25 -15.52
CA ALA A 730 33.89 -10.09 -15.55
C ALA A 730 33.14 -10.04 -14.21
N GLY A 731 33.87 -10.07 -13.08
CA GLY A 731 33.35 -9.86 -11.72
C GLY A 731 32.55 -8.58 -11.56
N MET A 732 33.12 -7.46 -12.00
CA MET A 732 32.46 -6.15 -11.99
C MET A 732 31.21 -6.10 -12.89
N ALA A 733 31.21 -6.83 -14.01
CA ALA A 733 30.06 -6.92 -14.89
C ALA A 733 28.93 -7.73 -14.23
N PHE A 734 29.20 -8.98 -13.82
CA PHE A 734 28.14 -9.86 -13.31
C PHE A 734 27.66 -9.47 -11.91
N THR A 735 28.45 -8.76 -11.10
CA THR A 735 27.91 -8.26 -9.82
C THR A 735 26.79 -7.24 -10.00
N ASN A 736 26.67 -6.63 -11.18
CA ASN A 736 25.64 -5.63 -11.52
C ASN A 736 24.60 -6.17 -12.51
N ALA A 737 25.00 -7.05 -13.44
CA ALA A 737 24.10 -7.69 -14.41
C ALA A 737 23.56 -9.06 -13.95
N PHE A 738 24.07 -9.61 -12.84
CA PHE A 738 23.86 -11.01 -12.44
C PHE A 738 24.30 -11.99 -13.54
N LEU A 739 24.05 -13.28 -13.29
CA LEU A 739 24.38 -14.38 -14.19
C LEU A 739 23.09 -14.97 -14.78
N GLY A 740 23.19 -16.10 -15.48
CA GLY A 740 22.06 -16.72 -16.16
C GLY A 740 21.88 -18.18 -15.77
N VAL A 741 21.14 -18.89 -16.64
CA VAL A 741 20.78 -20.29 -16.40
C VAL A 741 22.00 -21.22 -16.51
N ASN A 742 23.09 -20.82 -17.16
CA ASN A 742 24.32 -21.63 -17.20
C ASN A 742 24.88 -21.82 -15.79
N HIS A 743 25.04 -20.73 -15.05
CA HIS A 743 25.49 -20.78 -13.66
C HIS A 743 24.53 -21.56 -12.77
N SER A 744 23.23 -21.29 -12.89
CA SER A 744 22.21 -22.01 -12.11
C SER A 744 22.28 -23.52 -12.33
N MET A 745 22.55 -23.96 -13.55
CA MET A 745 22.75 -25.37 -13.87
C MET A 745 24.11 -25.88 -13.35
N ALA A 746 25.19 -25.11 -13.50
CA ALA A 746 26.52 -25.50 -13.05
C ALA A 746 26.66 -25.63 -11.52
N HIS A 747 25.93 -24.81 -10.73
CA HIS A 747 25.99 -24.86 -9.26
C HIS A 747 25.64 -26.24 -8.69
N ILE A 748 24.64 -26.92 -9.25
CA ILE A 748 24.17 -28.21 -8.74
C ILE A 748 25.01 -29.40 -9.25
N LEU A 749 25.60 -29.30 -10.46
CA LEU A 749 26.42 -30.35 -11.05
C LEU A 749 27.64 -30.72 -10.19
N GLY A 750 28.32 -29.72 -9.63
CA GLY A 750 29.50 -29.95 -8.77
C GLY A 750 29.15 -30.71 -7.48
N GLY A 751 28.00 -30.42 -6.87
CA GLY A 751 27.54 -31.10 -5.66
C GLY A 751 27.08 -32.55 -5.89
N LYS A 752 26.48 -32.84 -7.06
CA LYS A 752 25.94 -34.16 -7.38
C LYS A 752 26.96 -35.11 -8.03
N PHE A 753 27.87 -34.58 -8.86
CA PHE A 753 28.79 -35.40 -9.68
C PHE A 753 30.27 -35.06 -9.51
N HIS A 754 30.63 -34.19 -8.56
CA HIS A 754 32.02 -33.80 -8.29
C HIS A 754 32.78 -33.21 -9.50
N ILE A 755 32.05 -32.56 -10.41
CA ILE A 755 32.64 -31.82 -11.53
C ILE A 755 33.09 -30.44 -11.02
N PRO A 756 34.34 -30.01 -11.28
CA PRO A 756 34.78 -28.65 -10.96
C PRO A 756 33.86 -27.58 -11.57
N HIS A 757 33.56 -26.52 -10.84
CA HIS A 757 32.54 -25.52 -11.22
C HIS A 757 32.79 -24.91 -12.61
N GLY A 758 34.00 -24.38 -12.85
CA GLY A 758 34.37 -23.79 -14.15
C GLY A 758 34.32 -24.79 -15.30
N ARG A 759 34.54 -26.08 -15.03
CA ARG A 759 34.37 -27.16 -16.02
C ARG A 759 32.91 -27.42 -16.34
N ALA A 760 32.05 -27.47 -15.32
CA ALA A 760 30.62 -27.59 -15.51
C ALA A 760 30.07 -26.41 -16.34
N ASN A 761 30.50 -25.19 -16.01
CA ASN A 761 30.18 -24.00 -16.79
C ASN A 761 30.64 -24.11 -18.25
N ALA A 762 31.88 -24.55 -18.49
CA ALA A 762 32.43 -24.74 -19.84
C ALA A 762 31.63 -25.74 -20.68
N ILE A 763 31.25 -26.89 -20.10
CA ILE A 763 30.45 -27.93 -20.77
C ILE A 763 29.07 -27.40 -21.16
N LEU A 764 28.40 -26.68 -20.27
CA LEU A 764 27.01 -26.22 -20.47
C LEU A 764 26.90 -25.04 -21.44
N LEU A 765 27.92 -24.16 -21.48
CA LEU A 765 27.85 -22.86 -22.14
C LEU A 765 27.46 -22.94 -23.63
N PRO A 766 28.03 -23.82 -24.47
CA PRO A 766 27.58 -24.02 -25.86
C PRO A 766 26.08 -24.29 -26.00
N TYR A 767 25.50 -25.10 -25.12
CA TYR A 767 24.10 -25.51 -25.17
C TYR A 767 23.18 -24.41 -24.65
N VAL A 768 23.58 -23.71 -23.58
CA VAL A 768 22.83 -22.57 -23.04
C VAL A 768 22.80 -21.41 -24.03
N ILE A 769 23.89 -21.12 -24.75
CA ILE A 769 23.92 -20.10 -25.81
C ILE A 769 22.89 -20.44 -26.90
N LYS A 770 22.89 -21.69 -27.40
CA LYS A 770 21.89 -22.14 -28.38
C LYS A 770 20.46 -22.03 -27.86
N TYR A 771 20.22 -22.43 -26.61
CA TYR A 771 18.92 -22.32 -25.96
C TYR A 771 18.45 -20.87 -25.84
N ASN A 772 19.30 -19.97 -25.35
CA ASN A 772 18.98 -18.56 -25.14
C ASN A 772 18.83 -17.79 -26.45
N ALA A 773 19.54 -18.18 -27.52
CA ALA A 773 19.45 -17.55 -28.83
C ALA A 773 18.11 -17.79 -29.55
N GLN A 774 17.35 -18.82 -29.14
CA GLN A 774 16.03 -19.12 -29.70
C GLN A 774 14.94 -18.18 -29.16
N ARG A 775 13.81 -18.13 -29.86
CA ARG A 775 12.62 -17.40 -29.39
C ARG A 775 12.12 -17.99 -28.05
N PRO A 776 11.95 -17.17 -27.00
CA PRO A 776 11.48 -17.64 -25.70
C PRO A 776 10.09 -18.26 -25.76
N THR A 777 9.90 -19.39 -25.08
CA THR A 777 8.57 -19.96 -24.79
C THR A 777 7.89 -19.22 -23.64
N LYS A 778 8.69 -18.64 -22.73
CA LYS A 778 8.26 -17.78 -21.63
C LYS A 778 9.17 -16.55 -21.55
N PHE A 779 8.56 -15.38 -21.39
CA PHE A 779 9.26 -14.09 -21.39
C PHE A 779 9.69 -13.71 -19.96
N PRO A 780 10.88 -13.13 -19.79
CA PRO A 780 11.29 -12.59 -18.49
C PRO A 780 10.52 -11.30 -18.15
N ALA A 781 10.24 -11.09 -16.88
CA ALA A 781 9.48 -9.94 -16.39
C ALA A 781 10.40 -8.81 -15.89
N PHE A 782 11.11 -8.15 -16.81
CA PHE A 782 12.03 -7.06 -16.49
C PHE A 782 11.72 -5.80 -17.32
N PRO A 783 11.39 -4.64 -16.69
CA PRO A 783 10.89 -3.46 -17.42
C PRO A 783 11.80 -2.92 -18.52
N GLN A 784 13.12 -3.05 -18.40
CA GLN A 784 14.07 -2.56 -19.41
C GLN A 784 14.42 -3.61 -20.48
N TYR A 785 13.96 -4.86 -20.33
CA TYR A 785 14.13 -5.89 -21.35
C TYR A 785 12.89 -5.89 -22.25
N GLU A 786 12.92 -5.04 -23.28
CA GLU A 786 11.73 -4.73 -24.08
C GLU A 786 11.25 -5.87 -24.97
N TYR A 787 12.18 -6.61 -25.56
CA TYR A 787 11.92 -7.73 -26.46
C TYR A 787 13.06 -8.76 -26.40
N PRO A 788 12.83 -10.01 -26.84
CA PRO A 788 13.88 -11.03 -26.88
C PRO A 788 15.00 -10.66 -27.86
N GLN A 789 16.21 -10.43 -27.34
CA GLN A 789 17.38 -9.96 -28.11
C GLN A 789 18.65 -10.79 -27.90
N ALA A 790 18.60 -11.87 -27.11
CA ALA A 790 19.79 -12.65 -26.77
C ALA A 790 20.53 -13.21 -27.98
N GLY A 791 19.82 -13.71 -29.00
CA GLY A 791 20.46 -14.20 -30.24
C GLY A 791 21.32 -13.13 -30.91
N GLU A 792 20.78 -11.91 -31.05
CA GLU A 792 21.50 -10.76 -31.65
C GLU A 792 22.74 -10.39 -30.83
N ARG A 793 22.61 -10.39 -29.50
CA ARG A 793 23.72 -10.12 -28.57
C ARG A 793 24.81 -11.19 -28.64
N TYR A 794 24.47 -12.48 -28.75
CA TYR A 794 25.48 -13.52 -28.98
C TYR A 794 26.17 -13.37 -30.34
N ALA A 795 25.45 -12.98 -31.39
CA ALA A 795 26.05 -12.69 -32.69
C ALA A 795 26.98 -11.46 -32.67
N GLU A 796 26.68 -10.47 -31.82
CA GLU A 796 27.57 -9.32 -31.59
C GLU A 796 28.89 -9.72 -30.92
N ILE A 797 28.85 -10.64 -29.95
CA ILE A 797 30.08 -11.23 -29.40
C ILE A 797 30.90 -11.91 -30.50
N ALA A 798 30.26 -12.62 -31.43
CA ALA A 798 30.96 -13.23 -32.56
C ALA A 798 31.65 -12.16 -33.45
N ARG A 799 30.97 -11.04 -33.74
CA ARG A 799 31.57 -9.92 -34.48
C ARG A 799 32.74 -9.28 -33.74
N LEU A 800 32.62 -9.09 -32.42
CA LEU A 800 33.68 -8.55 -31.56
C LEU A 800 34.97 -9.39 -31.65
N LEU A 801 34.82 -10.71 -31.77
CA LEU A 801 35.91 -11.67 -31.92
C LEU A 801 36.42 -11.82 -33.37
N GLY A 802 35.81 -11.12 -34.33
CA GLY A 802 36.15 -11.23 -35.76
C GLY A 802 35.70 -12.53 -36.41
N LEU A 803 34.70 -13.21 -35.84
CA LEU A 803 34.14 -14.46 -36.35
C LEU A 803 33.03 -14.18 -37.38
N PRO A 804 32.70 -15.14 -38.28
CA PRO A 804 31.58 -15.00 -39.22
C PRO A 804 30.25 -14.79 -38.49
N ALA A 805 29.54 -13.70 -38.82
CA ALA A 805 28.30 -13.30 -38.17
C ALA A 805 27.42 -12.42 -39.09
N GLY A 806 27.32 -12.82 -40.37
CA GLY A 806 26.50 -12.13 -41.37
C GLY A 806 25.00 -12.24 -41.09
N THR A 807 24.58 -13.31 -40.40
CA THR A 807 23.26 -13.44 -39.79
C THR A 807 23.37 -13.72 -38.29
N THR A 808 22.28 -13.49 -37.54
CA THR A 808 22.22 -13.82 -36.10
C THR A 808 22.51 -15.30 -35.86
N GLU A 809 21.92 -16.19 -36.67
CA GLU A 809 22.13 -17.64 -36.57
C GLU A 809 23.58 -18.04 -36.85
N GLU A 810 24.19 -17.46 -37.89
CA GLU A 810 25.60 -17.69 -38.21
C GLU A 810 26.50 -17.21 -37.07
N GLY A 811 26.25 -16.03 -36.51
CA GLY A 811 27.03 -15.48 -35.40
C GLY A 811 26.94 -16.36 -34.14
N VAL A 812 25.74 -16.80 -33.77
CA VAL A 812 25.54 -17.73 -32.63
C VAL A 812 26.33 -19.03 -32.84
N ASN A 813 26.23 -19.64 -34.03
CA ASN A 813 26.91 -20.88 -34.34
C ASN A 813 28.44 -20.71 -34.37
N SER A 814 28.94 -19.59 -34.91
CA SER A 814 30.37 -19.25 -34.90
C SER A 814 30.91 -19.07 -33.49
N LEU A 815 30.17 -18.39 -32.60
CA LEU A 815 30.55 -18.23 -31.20
C LEU A 815 30.61 -19.60 -30.49
N VAL A 816 29.58 -20.42 -30.64
CA VAL A 816 29.53 -21.77 -30.05
C VAL A 816 30.71 -22.61 -30.53
N LYS A 817 31.03 -22.57 -31.83
CA LYS A 817 32.18 -23.28 -32.39
C LYS A 817 33.50 -22.79 -31.81
N ALA A 818 33.70 -21.47 -31.71
CA ALA A 818 34.92 -20.91 -31.14
C ALA A 818 35.11 -21.30 -29.66
N ILE A 819 34.02 -21.38 -28.88
CA ILE A 819 34.06 -21.88 -27.49
C ILE A 819 34.46 -23.35 -27.46
N GLN A 820 33.91 -24.19 -28.33
CA GLN A 820 34.27 -25.62 -28.41
C GLN A 820 35.73 -25.83 -28.83
N GLU A 821 36.25 -25.03 -29.77
CA GLU A 821 37.66 -25.05 -30.17
C GLU A 821 38.59 -24.56 -29.05
N LEU A 822 38.15 -23.59 -28.25
CA LEU A 822 38.85 -23.17 -27.04
C LEU A 822 38.89 -24.30 -26.00
N MET A 823 37.78 -25.01 -25.78
CA MET A 823 37.73 -26.18 -24.90
C MET A 823 38.69 -27.28 -25.36
N ASP A 824 38.81 -27.53 -26.67
CA ASP A 824 39.77 -28.49 -27.24
C ASP A 824 41.22 -28.09 -26.90
N GLN A 825 41.57 -26.81 -27.05
CA GLN A 825 42.90 -26.30 -26.72
C GLN A 825 43.25 -26.41 -25.23
N LEU A 826 42.24 -26.41 -24.36
CA LEU A 826 42.36 -26.49 -22.90
C LEU A 826 42.20 -27.92 -22.36
N ASN A 827 41.98 -28.90 -23.25
CA ASN A 827 41.70 -30.30 -22.90
C ASN A 827 40.51 -30.44 -21.92
N ILE A 828 39.44 -29.67 -22.17
CA ILE A 828 38.20 -29.72 -21.39
C ILE A 828 37.21 -30.65 -22.11
N PRO A 829 36.54 -31.60 -21.41
CA PRO A 829 35.52 -32.45 -22.02
C PRO A 829 34.35 -31.62 -22.55
N LYS A 830 33.73 -32.05 -23.65
CA LYS A 830 32.61 -31.33 -24.32
C LYS A 830 31.23 -31.75 -23.82
N THR A 831 31.15 -32.86 -23.10
CA THR A 831 29.89 -33.44 -22.61
C THR A 831 30.04 -33.92 -21.17
N LEU A 832 28.92 -34.06 -20.47
CA LEU A 832 28.93 -34.61 -19.10
C LEU A 832 29.37 -36.08 -19.07
N SER A 833 29.03 -36.86 -20.10
CA SER A 833 29.50 -38.25 -20.22
C SER A 833 31.02 -38.34 -20.37
N GLN A 834 31.63 -37.44 -21.18
CA GLN A 834 33.09 -37.32 -21.29
C GLN A 834 33.76 -36.83 -20.00
N ALA A 835 33.02 -36.09 -19.16
CA ALA A 835 33.47 -35.67 -17.83
C ALA A 835 33.34 -36.78 -16.77
N GLY A 836 32.88 -37.98 -17.13
CA GLY A 836 32.81 -39.16 -16.25
C GLY A 836 31.46 -39.37 -15.57
N VAL A 837 30.40 -38.66 -15.96
CA VAL A 837 29.05 -38.87 -15.41
C VAL A 837 28.39 -40.08 -16.07
N SER A 838 27.91 -41.04 -15.27
CA SER A 838 27.15 -42.18 -15.80
C SER A 838 25.72 -41.79 -16.17
N HIS A 839 25.20 -42.38 -17.24
CA HIS A 839 23.84 -42.10 -17.73
C HIS A 839 22.77 -42.39 -16.67
N GLU A 840 22.90 -43.51 -15.96
CA GLU A 840 21.98 -43.92 -14.90
C GLU A 840 21.95 -42.94 -13.72
N ALA A 841 23.13 -42.46 -13.30
CA ALA A 841 23.21 -41.46 -12.24
C ALA A 841 22.65 -40.11 -12.70
N PHE A 842 22.94 -39.70 -13.93
CA PHE A 842 22.41 -38.48 -14.51
C PHE A 842 20.88 -38.46 -14.59
N GLU A 843 20.27 -39.50 -15.17
CA GLU A 843 18.82 -39.59 -15.33
C GLU A 843 18.07 -39.60 -14.00
N ARG A 844 18.66 -40.22 -12.96
CA ARG A 844 18.07 -40.27 -11.62
C ARG A 844 17.97 -38.88 -10.98
N GLU A 845 19.00 -38.04 -11.17
CA GLU A 845 19.08 -36.73 -10.52
C GLU A 845 18.48 -35.60 -11.38
N LEU A 846 18.27 -35.82 -12.69
CA LEU A 846 17.95 -34.77 -13.69
C LEU A 846 16.82 -33.84 -13.27
N ARG A 847 15.71 -34.41 -12.79
CA ARG A 847 14.52 -33.64 -12.40
C ARG A 847 14.82 -32.74 -11.20
N GLU A 848 15.39 -33.32 -10.13
CA GLU A 848 15.74 -32.57 -8.92
C GLU A 848 16.76 -31.47 -9.23
N MET A 849 17.78 -31.77 -10.02
CA MET A 849 18.78 -30.78 -10.44
C MET A 849 18.17 -29.64 -11.26
N SER A 850 17.18 -29.94 -12.10
CA SER A 850 16.48 -28.92 -12.90
C SER A 850 15.56 -28.05 -12.06
N ASP A 851 14.87 -28.63 -11.07
CA ASP A 851 14.08 -27.89 -10.08
C ASP A 851 14.99 -26.96 -9.25
N ILE A 852 16.14 -27.46 -8.79
CA ILE A 852 17.12 -26.67 -8.04
C ILE A 852 17.69 -25.53 -8.91
N ALA A 853 18.07 -25.81 -10.15
CA ALA A 853 18.59 -24.80 -11.08
C ALA A 853 17.54 -23.72 -11.39
N PHE A 854 16.28 -24.11 -11.64
CA PHE A 854 15.20 -23.14 -11.78
C PHE A 854 15.02 -22.26 -10.53
N ASN A 855 15.23 -22.88 -9.37
CA ASN A 855 15.16 -22.25 -8.06
C ASN A 855 16.48 -21.54 -7.66
N ASP A 856 17.47 -21.41 -8.54
CA ASP A 856 18.69 -20.66 -8.26
C ASP A 856 18.48 -19.15 -8.52
N GLN A 857 19.23 -18.29 -7.81
CA GLN A 857 19.07 -16.84 -7.89
C GLN A 857 19.47 -16.27 -9.27
N CYS A 858 20.35 -16.95 -10.02
CA CYS A 858 20.81 -16.49 -11.34
C CYS A 858 19.76 -16.72 -12.45
N THR A 859 18.86 -17.70 -12.29
CA THR A 859 17.84 -18.01 -13.31
C THR A 859 16.93 -16.82 -13.60
N GLY A 860 16.62 -15.99 -12.58
CA GLY A 860 15.71 -14.86 -12.73
C GLY A 860 16.20 -13.76 -13.68
N THR A 861 17.49 -13.73 -13.98
CA THR A 861 18.13 -12.72 -14.84
C THR A 861 18.50 -13.24 -16.22
N ASN A 862 18.23 -14.52 -16.50
CA ASN A 862 18.47 -15.13 -17.80
C ASN A 862 17.58 -14.46 -18.90
N PRO A 863 18.11 -14.17 -20.11
CA PRO A 863 17.34 -13.49 -21.17
C PRO A 863 16.12 -14.27 -21.69
N ARG A 864 16.08 -15.57 -21.41
CA ARG A 864 14.95 -16.46 -21.67
C ARG A 864 14.52 -17.06 -20.34
N MET A 865 13.32 -16.72 -19.84
CA MET A 865 12.86 -17.30 -18.58
C MET A 865 12.58 -18.79 -18.78
N PRO A 866 13.37 -19.72 -18.20
CA PRO A 866 13.25 -21.12 -18.56
C PRO A 866 12.06 -21.78 -17.88
N LEU A 867 11.52 -22.82 -18.51
CA LEU A 867 10.71 -23.83 -17.83
C LEU A 867 11.63 -24.94 -17.29
N VAL A 868 11.25 -25.58 -16.18
CA VAL A 868 12.02 -26.72 -15.61
C VAL A 868 12.27 -27.80 -16.68
N LYS A 869 11.24 -28.14 -17.48
CA LYS A 869 11.37 -29.10 -18.60
C LYS A 869 12.36 -28.67 -19.68
N GLU A 870 12.56 -27.38 -19.86
CA GLU A 870 13.55 -26.87 -20.82
C GLU A 870 14.96 -26.95 -20.23
N ILE A 871 15.13 -26.70 -18.93
CA ILE A 871 16.40 -26.96 -18.22
C ILE A 871 16.76 -28.45 -18.31
N GLU A 872 15.80 -29.35 -18.10
CA GLU A 872 16.00 -30.79 -18.28
C GLU A 872 16.47 -31.11 -19.71
N ALA A 873 15.89 -30.47 -20.72
CA ALA A 873 16.27 -30.67 -22.11
C ALA A 873 17.71 -30.20 -22.38
N VAL A 874 18.10 -29.02 -21.89
CA VAL A 874 19.47 -28.50 -22.05
C VAL A 874 20.49 -29.40 -21.34
N TYR A 875 20.17 -29.93 -20.14
CA TYR A 875 21.03 -30.93 -19.48
C TYR A 875 21.19 -32.19 -20.31
N ARG A 876 20.11 -32.72 -20.91
CA ARG A 876 20.16 -33.91 -21.78
C ARG A 876 21.01 -33.67 -23.02
N GLU A 877 20.89 -32.49 -23.64
CA GLU A 877 21.74 -32.08 -24.77
C GLU A 877 23.23 -32.07 -24.37
N ALA A 878 23.54 -31.51 -23.20
CA ALA A 878 24.89 -31.46 -22.66
C ALA A 878 25.45 -32.82 -22.22
N PHE A 879 24.61 -33.83 -22.01
CA PHE A 879 25.04 -35.16 -21.53
C PHE A 879 25.81 -35.95 -22.60
N ASP A 880 25.29 -36.05 -23.82
CA ASP A 880 25.90 -36.84 -24.93
C ASP A 880 26.26 -36.01 -26.18
N GLY A 881 26.03 -34.69 -26.16
CA GLY A 881 26.37 -33.80 -27.28
C GLY A 881 25.43 -33.90 -28.47
N GLY A 882 24.17 -34.32 -28.24
CA GLY A 882 23.16 -34.44 -29.29
C GLY A 882 22.47 -33.13 -29.65
N GLU A 883 22.18 -32.92 -30.94
CA GLU A 883 21.09 -32.01 -31.36
C GLU A 883 19.76 -32.70 -31.11
N VAL A 884 19.08 -32.38 -30.00
CA VAL A 884 17.70 -32.83 -29.83
C VAL A 884 16.81 -31.89 -30.63
N LYS A 885 16.22 -32.40 -31.72
CA LYS A 885 15.10 -31.74 -32.41
C LYS A 885 14.00 -31.51 -31.37
N LEU A 886 13.83 -30.26 -30.92
CA LEU A 886 12.63 -29.84 -30.21
C LEU A 886 11.42 -30.32 -31.04
N PRO A 887 10.38 -30.91 -30.42
CA PRO A 887 9.24 -31.41 -31.16
C PRO A 887 8.70 -30.28 -32.03
N ALA A 888 8.74 -30.48 -33.36
CA ALA A 888 8.25 -29.51 -34.31
C ALA A 888 6.84 -29.11 -33.90
N LYS A 889 6.65 -27.85 -33.48
CA LYS A 889 5.31 -27.30 -33.37
C LYS A 889 4.72 -27.39 -34.76
N LYS A 890 3.73 -28.28 -34.94
CA LYS A 890 2.74 -28.11 -36.00
C LYS A 890 2.08 -26.76 -35.75
N VAL A 891 2.61 -25.71 -36.38
CA VAL A 891 1.92 -24.44 -36.49
C VAL A 891 0.76 -24.73 -37.45
N LYS A 892 -0.43 -25.00 -36.90
CA LYS A 892 -1.65 -24.67 -37.64
C LYS A 892 -1.72 -23.16 -37.62
N GLU A 893 -1.61 -22.55 -38.79
CA GLU A 893 -2.02 -21.16 -38.99
C GLU A 893 -3.42 -20.98 -38.38
N PRO A 894 -3.62 -20.02 -37.47
CA PRO A 894 -4.96 -19.65 -37.08
C PRO A 894 -5.64 -19.03 -38.30
N ALA A 895 -6.78 -19.60 -38.70
CA ALA A 895 -7.66 -18.97 -39.67
C ALA A 895 -8.02 -17.58 -39.14
N LEU A 896 -7.78 -16.56 -39.96
CA LEU A 896 -8.23 -15.20 -39.74
C LEU A 896 -9.74 -15.20 -39.48
N VAL A 897 -10.13 -14.69 -38.31
CA VAL A 897 -11.47 -14.13 -38.03
C VAL A 897 -11.25 -12.77 -37.40
#